data_AF-A0A0C2D1S6-F1
#
_entry.id   AF-A0A0C2D1S6-F1
#
_cell.length_a   1.000
_cell.length_b   1.000
_cell.length_c   1.000
_cell.angle_alpha   90.00
_cell.angle_beta   90.00
_cell.angle_gamma   90.00
#
_symmetry.space_group_name_H-M   'P 1'
#
loop_
_entity.id
_entity.type
_entity.pdbx_description
1 polymer ?
#
loop_
_entity_poly.entity_id
_entity_poly.type
_entity_poly.pdbx_seq_one_letter_code
_entity_poly.pdbx_strand_id
1 'polypeptide(L)'
;MDLTPIAQAILVYTVLAVGVLVTLFGGLAQLRELPRALKSGPNAALVRRGFLAASVGMGSVGGSLLALELGGPGAIGWMWVASFLGMGLVYAEVMLALRFRRRVGDQRRAGTVYALADGIPPLHVRALEWLGAPNLISGQTLALLFSLVFMVFAVAAGSMLQTQQSGVLLATLGGDRWLVAGFLVVAAGIGMLVPKLRDFVVALGPVAVALYVLAVILMIVRSPGDPGAALSQIISGMRGATPAELAGGAAGGGLLMALQVGFLRGTLATEAGIGSVGFTPQADAAKRPEAAAAAAMLAPLISGIVVPTLTAIVALTSTPWVNQRVDEPGERLASADERLASDAELIEIAAVLGDGDLERLSPDDRKRVVALWAPLERPQARGTAASLQAGQTVVLPIDAIAPEGATDDSEGMLEDHVYPMVMRASPRGMKVPAREGQKSLVLGLAEETELIREVVFHDRNAARGMHAAYDLRIPVKNEVLGAEGQQFVRLTPVDESVDLYRLSKTRDGPYAVFGDFRFEGLVTKMFQTRWGVHHALFEVDPPPYRPLSLRTTVPSAAFRGPYFDNGEARPPLAMVAREGFEAPIGARIQMEFRPPPRGMEFGHLLTSGELMTPPWAFLADTTTAVIRHKTDPSKDLLIPVSATLVDGTLRFLSGRKDIADFAKADRWRAYTGPYLLPPPQRLEVEVHAGARFPASSSYLSRLGLDRSSLAGPLSDRRTLVAVHPYGEPQGSRGELYTPHPAELAPFMEGPYVSGEGLERVGWASRMEVKRSSALLLSVSVLILALTTMIAWGGYGARAADFAFGRGAGVGFRVVFLVAGLAGATLTVLPILTIADYAMLGLVTLHGLGLLVLLIRTRPLKSPEPPSA
;
A
#
# COMPACT_ATOMS: atom_id res chain seq x y z
N MET A 1 1.13 -15.59 14.07
CA MET A 1 2.04 -16.74 14.29
C MET A 1 1.92 -17.56 13.03
N ASP A 2 2.78 -17.32 12.04
CA ASP A 2 2.66 -17.98 10.74
C ASP A 2 2.80 -19.50 10.88
N LEU A 3 2.24 -20.25 9.93
CA LEU A 3 2.58 -21.67 9.82
C LEU A 3 4.10 -21.80 9.81
N THR A 4 4.63 -22.75 10.58
CA THR A 4 6.07 -23.04 10.48
C THR A 4 6.39 -23.38 9.02
N PRO A 5 7.57 -23.01 8.49
CA PRO A 5 7.95 -23.32 7.11
C PRO A 5 7.78 -24.81 6.78
N ILE A 6 7.97 -25.67 7.78
CA ILE A 6 7.75 -27.12 7.70
C ILE A 6 6.26 -27.45 7.46
N ALA A 7 5.35 -26.86 8.24
CA ALA A 7 3.92 -27.11 8.09
C ALA A 7 3.37 -26.59 6.74
N GLN A 8 3.86 -25.44 6.27
CA GLN A 8 3.53 -24.92 4.93
C GLN A 8 4.00 -25.89 3.83
N ALA A 9 5.25 -26.37 3.93
CA ALA A 9 5.81 -27.33 2.99
C ALA A 9 4.99 -28.64 2.97
N ILE A 10 4.63 -29.20 4.13
CA ILE A 10 3.83 -30.42 4.22
C ILE A 10 2.48 -30.23 3.51
N LEU A 11 1.78 -29.13 3.75
CA LEU A 11 0.49 -28.86 3.10
C LEU A 11 0.66 -28.81 1.59
N VAL A 12 1.63 -28.02 1.10
CA VAL A 12 1.86 -27.82 -0.34
C VAL A 12 2.24 -29.13 -1.03
N TYR A 13 3.17 -29.88 -0.48
CA TYR A 13 3.55 -31.18 -1.04
C TYR A 13 2.41 -32.19 -0.98
N THR A 14 1.55 -32.13 0.04
CA THR A 14 0.36 -32.99 0.13
C THR A 14 -0.65 -32.65 -0.95
N VAL A 15 -1.01 -31.36 -1.10
CA VAL A 15 -1.93 -30.89 -2.16
C VAL A 15 -1.38 -31.27 -3.54
N LEU A 16 -0.09 -31.02 -3.78
CA LEU A 16 0.57 -31.34 -5.03
C LEU A 16 0.54 -32.85 -5.31
N ALA A 17 0.98 -33.67 -4.36
CA ALA A 17 1.03 -35.12 -4.53
C ALA A 17 -0.35 -35.72 -4.74
N VAL A 18 -1.33 -35.38 -3.89
CA VAL A 18 -2.71 -35.88 -4.03
C VAL A 18 -3.31 -35.38 -5.34
N GLY A 19 -3.17 -34.09 -5.67
CA GLY A 19 -3.71 -33.51 -6.89
C GLY A 19 -3.16 -34.14 -8.17
N VAL A 20 -1.84 -34.37 -8.22
CA VAL A 20 -1.18 -35.05 -9.35
C VAL A 20 -1.66 -36.51 -9.44
N LEU A 21 -1.66 -37.25 -8.33
CA LEU A 21 -2.10 -38.64 -8.31
C LEU A 21 -3.57 -38.78 -8.73
N VAL A 22 -4.48 -37.94 -8.20
CA VAL A 22 -5.90 -37.92 -8.59
C VAL A 22 -6.06 -37.57 -10.06
N THR A 23 -5.28 -36.63 -10.57
CA THR A 23 -5.28 -36.24 -11.99
C THR A 23 -4.86 -37.40 -12.90
N LEU A 24 -3.76 -38.09 -12.57
CA LEU A 24 -3.26 -39.22 -13.34
C LEU A 24 -4.20 -40.42 -13.25
N PHE A 25 -4.62 -40.79 -12.04
CA PHE A 25 -5.47 -41.95 -11.80
C PHE A 25 -6.93 -41.74 -12.23
N GLY A 26 -7.40 -40.49 -12.23
CA GLY A 26 -8.68 -40.09 -12.79
C GLY A 26 -8.70 -40.05 -14.33
N GLY A 27 -7.55 -40.28 -14.98
CA GLY A 27 -7.42 -40.29 -16.44
C GLY A 27 -7.60 -38.90 -17.05
N LEU A 28 -7.02 -37.86 -16.42
CA LEU A 28 -7.14 -36.46 -16.84
C LEU A 28 -8.60 -36.02 -16.98
N ALA A 29 -9.44 -36.37 -16.00
CA ALA A 29 -10.88 -36.08 -16.00
C ALA A 29 -11.17 -34.60 -16.24
N GLN A 30 -10.33 -33.70 -15.71
CA GLN A 30 -10.46 -32.25 -15.92
C GLN A 30 -10.33 -31.81 -17.38
N LEU A 31 -9.64 -32.56 -18.24
CA LEU A 31 -9.56 -32.28 -19.68
C LEU A 31 -10.67 -33.01 -20.44
N ARG A 32 -10.93 -34.27 -20.08
CA ARG A 32 -11.93 -35.11 -20.77
C ARG A 32 -13.36 -34.61 -20.56
N GLU A 33 -13.69 -34.18 -19.34
CA GLU A 33 -15.06 -33.83 -18.95
C GLU A 33 -15.35 -32.33 -19.14
N LEU A 34 -14.35 -31.49 -19.39
CA LEU A 34 -14.52 -30.03 -19.51
C LEU A 34 -15.47 -29.63 -20.66
N PRO A 35 -15.41 -30.23 -21.86
CA PRO A 35 -16.38 -29.94 -22.91
C PRO A 35 -17.82 -30.29 -22.50
N ARG A 36 -18.02 -31.35 -21.70
CA ARG A 36 -19.34 -31.75 -21.19
C ARG A 36 -19.83 -30.80 -20.10
N ALA A 37 -18.93 -30.33 -19.24
CA ALA A 37 -19.21 -29.32 -18.23
C ALA A 37 -19.70 -28.01 -18.87
N LEU A 38 -19.09 -27.58 -19.97
CA LEU A 38 -19.47 -26.37 -20.70
C LEU A 38 -20.83 -26.52 -21.42
N LYS A 39 -21.10 -27.67 -22.05
CA LYS A 39 -22.31 -27.93 -22.88
C LYS A 39 -23.57 -28.35 -22.10
N SER A 40 -23.62 -28.16 -20.78
CA SER A 40 -24.56 -28.89 -19.92
C SER A 40 -26.04 -28.47 -20.02
N GLY A 41 -26.97 -29.43 -19.94
CA GLY A 41 -28.42 -29.20 -19.80
C GLY A 41 -28.91 -28.69 -18.41
N PRO A 42 -30.24 -28.54 -18.20
CA PRO A 42 -30.82 -27.80 -17.08
C PRO A 42 -30.40 -28.27 -15.67
N ASN A 43 -30.25 -29.59 -15.49
CA ASN A 43 -29.88 -30.21 -14.21
C ASN A 43 -28.44 -29.87 -13.79
N ALA A 44 -27.52 -29.85 -14.75
CA ALA A 44 -26.12 -29.49 -14.50
C ALA A 44 -25.95 -27.97 -14.38
N ALA A 45 -26.84 -27.16 -14.97
CA ALA A 45 -26.90 -25.72 -14.72
C ALA A 45 -27.28 -25.41 -13.27
N LEU A 46 -28.27 -26.12 -12.70
CA LEU A 46 -28.67 -25.96 -11.29
C LEU A 46 -27.52 -26.31 -10.33
N VAL A 47 -26.84 -27.42 -10.60
CA VAL A 47 -25.69 -27.89 -9.81
C VAL A 47 -24.52 -26.91 -9.88
N ARG A 48 -24.23 -26.39 -11.09
CA ARG A 48 -23.20 -25.36 -11.31
C ARG A 48 -23.48 -24.08 -10.53
N ARG A 49 -24.76 -23.64 -10.45
CA ARG A 49 -25.14 -22.44 -9.68
C ARG A 49 -24.76 -22.58 -8.20
N GLY A 50 -25.04 -23.74 -7.60
CA GLY A 50 -24.70 -24.01 -6.21
C GLY A 50 -23.19 -24.01 -5.95
N PHE A 51 -22.42 -24.64 -6.84
CA PHE A 51 -20.96 -24.70 -6.69
C PHE A 51 -20.28 -23.35 -6.87
N LEU A 52 -20.68 -22.57 -7.87
CA LEU A 52 -20.10 -21.24 -8.09
C LEU A 52 -20.42 -20.29 -6.93
N ALA A 53 -21.63 -20.37 -6.37
CA ALA A 53 -22.03 -19.56 -5.22
C ALA A 53 -21.27 -19.91 -3.92
N ALA A 54 -20.82 -21.16 -3.78
CA ALA A 54 -20.08 -21.62 -2.62
C ALA A 54 -18.59 -21.29 -2.73
N SER A 55 -17.99 -21.58 -3.90
CA SER A 55 -16.52 -21.57 -4.07
C SER A 55 -15.95 -20.25 -4.60
N VAL A 56 -16.75 -19.41 -5.27
CA VAL A 56 -16.30 -18.05 -5.61
C VAL A 56 -16.72 -17.12 -4.48
N GLY A 57 -15.75 -16.74 -3.65
CA GLY A 57 -15.96 -15.85 -2.51
C GLY A 57 -14.71 -15.03 -2.19
N MET A 58 -14.67 -14.44 -1.00
CA MET A 58 -13.56 -13.56 -0.62
C MET A 58 -12.22 -14.29 -0.53
N GLY A 59 -12.21 -15.61 -0.31
CA GLY A 59 -11.01 -16.45 -0.38
C GLY A 59 -10.33 -16.46 -1.76
N SER A 60 -11.08 -16.27 -2.86
CA SER A 60 -10.51 -16.17 -4.21
C SER A 60 -9.96 -14.78 -4.52
N VAL A 61 -10.75 -13.75 -4.20
CA VAL A 61 -10.40 -12.34 -4.42
C VAL A 61 -9.28 -11.93 -3.48
N GLY A 62 -9.52 -11.95 -2.17
CA GLY A 62 -8.53 -11.57 -1.16
C GLY A 62 -7.36 -12.55 -1.07
N GLY A 63 -7.57 -13.84 -1.33
CA GLY A 63 -6.48 -14.82 -1.37
C GLY A 63 -5.48 -14.56 -2.51
N SER A 64 -5.95 -14.12 -3.68
CA SER A 64 -5.07 -13.75 -4.79
C SER A 64 -4.22 -12.51 -4.50
N LEU A 65 -4.81 -11.50 -3.86
CA LEU A 65 -4.09 -10.28 -3.50
C LEU A 65 -3.06 -10.54 -2.41
N LEU A 66 -3.40 -11.37 -1.42
CA LEU A 66 -2.44 -11.79 -0.42
C LEU A 66 -1.34 -12.67 -1.02
N ALA A 67 -1.65 -13.49 -2.02
CA ALA A 67 -0.65 -14.27 -2.73
C ALA A 67 0.37 -13.35 -3.43
N LEU A 68 -0.12 -12.27 -4.05
CA LEU A 68 0.72 -11.25 -4.67
C LEU A 68 1.64 -10.57 -3.67
N GLU A 69 1.15 -10.32 -2.45
CA GLU A 69 1.90 -9.63 -1.40
C GLU A 69 2.95 -10.49 -0.72
N LEU A 70 2.59 -11.72 -0.37
CA LEU A 70 3.49 -12.61 0.36
C LEU A 70 4.43 -13.38 -0.57
N GLY A 71 3.98 -13.71 -1.79
CA GLY A 71 4.71 -14.56 -2.73
C GLY A 71 5.10 -13.88 -4.04
N GLY A 72 4.76 -12.59 -4.22
CA GLY A 72 5.01 -11.86 -5.46
C GLY A 72 4.14 -12.31 -6.64
N PRO A 73 4.33 -11.71 -7.84
CA PRO A 73 3.54 -12.03 -9.03
C PRO A 73 3.60 -13.50 -9.45
N GLY A 74 4.73 -14.18 -9.20
CA GLY A 74 4.90 -15.61 -9.49
C GLY A 74 3.95 -16.52 -8.71
N ALA A 75 3.46 -16.09 -7.54
CA ALA A 75 2.52 -16.87 -6.74
C ALA A 75 1.18 -17.07 -7.45
N ILE A 76 0.74 -16.09 -8.26
CA ILE A 76 -0.48 -16.21 -9.08
C ILE A 76 -0.33 -17.31 -10.14
N GLY A 77 0.85 -17.43 -10.75
CA GLY A 77 1.16 -18.53 -11.68
C GLY A 77 1.06 -19.90 -11.01
N TRP A 78 1.56 -20.02 -9.78
CA TRP A 78 1.44 -21.26 -8.99
C TRP A 78 0.01 -21.52 -8.49
N MET A 79 -0.80 -20.48 -8.23
CA MET A 79 -2.24 -20.64 -8.01
C MET A 79 -2.93 -21.29 -9.22
N TRP A 80 -2.52 -20.99 -10.46
CA TRP A 80 -3.08 -21.64 -11.65
C TRP A 80 -2.83 -23.15 -11.66
N VAL A 81 -1.61 -23.56 -11.32
CA VAL A 81 -1.23 -24.98 -11.24
C VAL A 81 -2.03 -25.68 -10.14
N ALA A 82 -2.10 -25.09 -8.96
CA ALA A 82 -2.89 -25.62 -7.84
C ALA A 82 -4.37 -25.77 -8.22
N SER A 83 -4.93 -24.78 -8.92
CA SER A 83 -6.33 -24.76 -9.33
C SER A 83 -6.65 -25.78 -10.41
N PHE A 84 -5.75 -25.98 -11.37
CA PHE A 84 -5.87 -27.01 -12.40
C PHE A 84 -5.89 -28.42 -11.79
N LEU A 85 -5.00 -28.71 -10.84
CA LEU A 85 -5.03 -29.95 -10.08
C LEU A 85 -6.30 -30.06 -9.22
N GLY A 86 -6.75 -28.92 -8.68
CA GLY A 86 -7.98 -28.77 -7.91
C GLY A 86 -9.24 -29.18 -8.69
N MET A 87 -9.29 -28.95 -10.01
CA MET A 87 -10.40 -29.40 -10.86
C MET A 87 -10.57 -30.92 -10.81
N GLY A 88 -9.46 -31.68 -10.86
CA GLY A 88 -9.47 -33.14 -10.77
C GLY A 88 -9.89 -33.63 -9.38
N LEU A 89 -9.38 -32.98 -8.33
CA LEU A 89 -9.74 -33.23 -6.94
C LEU A 89 -11.25 -33.06 -6.69
N VAL A 90 -11.81 -31.92 -7.12
CA VAL A 90 -13.24 -31.62 -6.98
C VAL A 90 -14.11 -32.63 -7.74
N TYR A 91 -13.69 -33.03 -8.94
CA TYR A 91 -14.40 -34.06 -9.69
C TYR A 91 -14.45 -35.39 -8.91
N ALA A 92 -13.31 -35.84 -8.37
CA ALA A 92 -13.23 -37.08 -7.60
C ALA A 92 -14.04 -37.00 -6.28
N GLU A 93 -13.98 -35.87 -5.59
CA GLU A 93 -14.71 -35.62 -4.35
C GLU A 93 -16.22 -35.78 -4.54
N VAL A 94 -16.80 -35.12 -5.57
CA VAL A 94 -18.23 -35.20 -5.85
C VAL A 94 -18.66 -36.62 -6.23
N MET A 95 -17.86 -37.31 -7.05
CA MET A 95 -18.14 -38.69 -7.44
C MET A 95 -18.21 -39.62 -6.22
N LEU A 96 -17.28 -39.48 -5.28
CA LEU A 96 -17.24 -40.30 -4.06
C LEU A 96 -18.35 -39.90 -3.08
N ALA A 97 -18.60 -38.61 -2.87
CA ALA A 97 -19.68 -38.14 -2.00
C ALA A 97 -21.06 -38.66 -2.45
N LEU A 98 -21.30 -38.74 -3.76
CA LEU A 98 -22.54 -39.29 -4.31
C LEU A 98 -22.63 -40.81 -4.23
N ARG A 99 -21.49 -41.51 -4.31
CA ARG A 99 -21.41 -42.98 -4.17
C ARG A 99 -21.77 -43.43 -2.76
N PHE A 100 -21.30 -42.72 -1.74
CA PHE A 100 -21.51 -43.05 -0.32
C PHE A 100 -22.62 -42.22 0.35
N ARG A 101 -23.58 -41.70 -0.43
CA ARG A 101 -24.70 -40.92 0.12
C ARG A 101 -25.55 -41.76 1.08
N ARG A 102 -25.89 -41.22 2.25
CA ARG A 102 -26.77 -41.88 3.24
C ARG A 102 -28.20 -41.35 3.16
N ARG A 103 -29.18 -42.16 3.57
CA ARG A 103 -30.54 -41.69 3.83
C ARG A 103 -30.62 -41.20 5.29
N VAL A 104 -30.85 -39.90 5.47
CA VAL A 104 -30.96 -39.26 6.80
C VAL A 104 -32.37 -38.68 6.92
N GLY A 105 -33.25 -39.40 7.62
CA GLY A 105 -34.68 -39.09 7.60
C GLY A 105 -35.27 -39.37 6.22
N ASP A 106 -36.05 -38.45 5.67
CA ASP A 106 -36.65 -38.60 4.34
C ASP A 106 -35.76 -38.10 3.18
N GLN A 107 -34.58 -37.55 3.49
CA GLN A 107 -33.66 -36.99 2.49
C GLN A 107 -32.43 -37.87 2.30
N ARG A 108 -31.91 -37.92 1.06
CA ARG A 108 -30.59 -38.48 0.77
C ARG A 108 -29.56 -37.37 0.93
N ARG A 109 -28.52 -37.60 1.73
CA ARG A 109 -27.45 -36.64 1.99
C ARG A 109 -26.11 -37.20 1.52
N ALA A 110 -25.47 -36.47 0.62
CA ALA A 110 -24.08 -36.63 0.25
C ALA A 110 -23.20 -35.82 1.23
N GLY A 111 -21.93 -36.21 1.32
CA GLY A 111 -20.96 -35.53 2.16
C GLY A 111 -19.68 -36.33 2.30
N THR A 112 -18.57 -35.61 2.42
CA THR A 112 -17.23 -36.20 2.62
C THR A 112 -17.17 -37.06 3.88
N VAL A 113 -17.89 -36.67 4.93
CA VAL A 113 -18.02 -37.45 6.16
C VAL A 113 -18.57 -38.85 5.93
N TYR A 114 -19.53 -39.02 5.02
CA TYR A 114 -20.08 -40.34 4.70
C TYR A 114 -19.13 -41.15 3.82
N ALA A 115 -18.45 -40.51 2.87
CA ALA A 115 -17.43 -41.15 2.05
C ALA A 115 -16.25 -41.68 2.90
N LEU A 116 -15.79 -40.91 3.89
CA LEU A 116 -14.76 -41.35 4.82
C LEU A 116 -15.28 -42.46 5.75
N ALA A 117 -16.47 -42.26 6.34
CA ALA A 117 -17.04 -43.20 7.31
C ALA A 117 -17.38 -44.58 6.73
N ASP A 118 -17.96 -44.63 5.52
CA ASP A 118 -18.44 -45.87 4.91
C ASP A 118 -17.46 -46.45 3.87
N GLY A 119 -16.60 -45.61 3.31
CA GLY A 119 -15.70 -46.04 2.24
C GLY A 119 -14.36 -46.61 2.74
N ILE A 120 -13.92 -46.26 3.95
CA ILE A 120 -12.64 -46.69 4.51
C ILE A 120 -12.89 -47.77 5.59
N PRO A 121 -12.49 -49.03 5.36
CA PRO A 121 -12.63 -50.08 6.36
C PRO A 121 -11.71 -49.82 7.57
N PRO A 122 -12.04 -50.32 8.76
CA PRO A 122 -11.20 -50.18 9.94
C PRO A 122 -9.83 -50.84 9.72
N LEU A 123 -8.75 -50.08 9.95
CA LEU A 123 -7.38 -50.58 9.91
C LEU A 123 -7.02 -51.08 11.30
N HIS A 124 -6.67 -52.37 11.39
CA HIS A 124 -6.19 -52.96 12.63
C HIS A 124 -4.72 -52.62 12.84
N VAL A 125 -4.40 -51.86 13.88
CA VAL A 125 -3.02 -51.46 14.17
C VAL A 125 -2.55 -52.16 15.44
N ARG A 126 -1.65 -53.14 15.27
CA ARG A 126 -1.12 -53.97 16.38
C ARG A 126 -0.50 -53.15 17.52
N ALA A 127 0.11 -52.00 17.20
CA ALA A 127 0.70 -51.10 18.20
C ALA A 127 -0.35 -50.42 19.12
N LEU A 128 -1.61 -50.32 18.70
CA LEU A 128 -2.71 -49.74 19.49
C LEU A 128 -3.50 -50.80 20.28
N GLU A 129 -3.15 -52.08 20.19
CA GLU A 129 -3.76 -53.15 21.00
C GLU A 129 -3.53 -52.92 22.49
N TRP A 130 -2.34 -52.44 22.88
CA TRP A 130 -2.02 -52.07 24.27
C TRP A 130 -2.91 -50.96 24.82
N LEU A 131 -3.38 -50.05 23.96
CA LEU A 131 -4.30 -48.96 24.32
C LEU A 131 -5.78 -49.39 24.36
N GLY A 132 -6.09 -50.68 24.13
CA GLY A 132 -7.46 -51.20 24.13
C GLY A 132 -8.31 -50.71 22.94
N ALA A 133 -7.72 -50.05 21.95
CA ALA A 133 -8.40 -49.45 20.80
C ALA A 133 -7.70 -49.82 19.47
N PRO A 134 -7.58 -51.11 19.13
CA PRO A 134 -6.80 -51.55 17.97
C PRO A 134 -7.38 -51.13 16.60
N ASN A 135 -8.65 -50.72 16.56
CA ASN A 135 -9.35 -50.20 15.37
C ASN A 135 -9.55 -48.68 15.42
N LEU A 136 -8.77 -47.95 16.23
CA LEU A 136 -8.92 -46.49 16.39
C LEU A 136 -8.79 -45.75 15.05
N ILE A 137 -7.95 -46.22 14.13
CA ILE A 137 -7.84 -45.68 12.77
C ILE A 137 -8.91 -46.34 11.89
N SER A 138 -10.15 -45.86 12.05
CA SER A 138 -11.30 -46.26 11.24
C SER A 138 -11.81 -45.10 10.38
N GLY A 139 -12.56 -45.42 9.32
CA GLY A 139 -13.26 -44.41 8.52
C GLY A 139 -14.14 -43.49 9.36
N GLN A 140 -14.78 -44.01 10.41
CA GLN A 140 -15.61 -43.24 11.34
C GLN A 140 -14.78 -42.24 12.16
N THR A 141 -13.62 -42.66 12.67
CA THR A 141 -12.71 -41.77 13.41
C THR A 141 -12.16 -40.66 12.50
N LEU A 142 -11.78 -41.01 11.27
CA LEU A 142 -11.35 -40.05 10.25
C LEU A 142 -12.45 -39.04 9.92
N ALA A 143 -13.70 -39.51 9.76
CA ALA A 143 -14.86 -38.65 9.52
C ALA A 143 -15.18 -37.73 10.69
N LEU A 144 -15.01 -38.20 11.94
CA LEU A 144 -15.19 -37.38 13.13
C LEU A 144 -14.11 -36.28 13.22
N LEU A 145 -12.83 -36.65 13.08
CA LEU A 145 -11.72 -35.70 13.07
C LEU A 145 -11.89 -34.67 11.93
N PHE A 146 -12.25 -35.13 10.74
CA PHE A 146 -12.57 -34.27 9.61
C PHE A 146 -13.69 -33.28 10.00
N SER A 147 -14.78 -33.75 10.61
CA SER A 147 -15.92 -32.90 10.98
C SER A 147 -15.52 -31.79 11.96
N LEU A 148 -14.72 -32.12 12.97
CA LEU A 148 -14.25 -31.15 13.98
C LEU A 148 -13.36 -30.09 13.35
N VAL A 149 -12.38 -30.49 12.54
CA VAL A 149 -11.48 -29.55 11.85
C VAL A 149 -12.24 -28.74 10.81
N PHE A 150 -13.22 -29.34 10.12
CA PHE A 150 -14.05 -28.68 9.13
C PHE A 150 -14.92 -27.59 9.75
N MET A 151 -15.46 -27.80 10.95
CA MET A 151 -16.19 -26.77 11.69
C MET A 151 -15.31 -25.56 11.98
N VAL A 152 -14.06 -25.77 12.41
CA VAL A 152 -13.10 -24.67 12.66
C VAL A 152 -12.77 -23.94 11.36
N PHE A 153 -12.49 -24.67 10.28
CA PHE A 153 -12.24 -24.08 8.97
C PHE A 153 -13.44 -23.27 8.46
N ALA A 154 -14.65 -23.81 8.60
CA ALA A 154 -15.88 -23.14 8.20
C ALA A 154 -16.09 -21.83 8.96
N VAL A 155 -15.81 -21.78 10.27
CA VAL A 155 -15.87 -20.53 11.05
C VAL A 155 -14.85 -19.52 10.55
N ALA A 156 -13.58 -19.92 10.35
CA ALA A 156 -12.51 -19.03 9.94
C ALA A 156 -12.68 -18.52 8.49
N ALA A 157 -12.75 -19.43 7.50
CA ALA A 157 -12.81 -19.09 6.07
C ALA A 157 -14.22 -18.74 5.59
N GLY A 158 -15.24 -19.41 6.13
CA GLY A 158 -16.63 -19.26 5.70
C GLY A 158 -17.39 -18.11 6.37
N SER A 159 -16.96 -17.63 7.54
CA SER A 159 -17.60 -16.53 8.26
C SER A 159 -16.65 -15.36 8.50
N MET A 160 -15.63 -15.55 9.35
CA MET A 160 -14.73 -14.46 9.80
C MET A 160 -14.01 -13.79 8.63
N LEU A 161 -13.46 -14.57 7.69
CA LEU A 161 -12.77 -14.04 6.53
C LEU A 161 -13.70 -13.26 5.60
N GLN A 162 -14.95 -13.70 5.44
CA GLN A 162 -15.93 -13.05 4.57
C GLN A 162 -16.33 -11.67 5.12
N THR A 163 -16.59 -11.56 6.42
CA THR A 163 -16.95 -10.28 7.06
C THR A 163 -15.76 -9.34 7.13
N GLN A 164 -14.57 -9.84 7.46
CA GLN A 164 -13.34 -9.05 7.53
C GLN A 164 -13.01 -8.43 6.17
N GLN A 165 -12.92 -9.24 5.12
CA GLN A 165 -12.50 -8.78 3.80
C GLN A 165 -13.57 -7.89 3.15
N SER A 166 -14.86 -8.21 3.30
CA SER A 166 -15.94 -7.35 2.81
C SER A 166 -15.95 -5.99 3.50
N GLY A 167 -15.73 -5.97 4.83
CA GLY A 167 -15.64 -4.74 5.62
C GLY A 167 -14.47 -3.86 5.19
N VAL A 168 -13.29 -4.46 4.96
CA VAL A 168 -12.10 -3.74 4.48
C VAL A 168 -12.36 -3.10 3.11
N LEU A 169 -12.91 -3.85 2.14
CA LEU A 169 -13.22 -3.30 0.82
C LEU A 169 -14.22 -2.14 0.92
N LEU A 170 -15.31 -2.33 1.65
CA LEU A 170 -16.36 -1.30 1.75
C LEU A 170 -15.90 -0.09 2.55
N ALA A 171 -14.97 -0.24 3.49
CA ALA A 171 -14.34 0.88 4.18
C ALA A 171 -13.59 1.80 3.22
N THR A 172 -12.91 1.27 2.21
CA THR A 172 -12.29 2.11 1.16
C THR A 172 -13.31 2.93 0.37
N LEU A 173 -14.57 2.51 0.37
CA LEU A 173 -15.69 3.15 -0.30
C LEU A 173 -16.53 4.03 0.63
N GLY A 174 -16.10 4.20 1.90
CA GLY A 174 -16.78 5.02 2.90
C GLY A 174 -17.81 4.28 3.75
N GLY A 175 -17.88 2.95 3.68
CA GLY A 175 -18.73 2.12 4.53
C GLY A 175 -18.10 1.82 5.89
N ASP A 176 -18.93 1.65 6.92
CA ASP A 176 -18.46 1.21 8.25
C ASP A 176 -18.27 -0.31 8.29
N ARG A 177 -17.09 -0.78 8.74
CA ARG A 177 -16.74 -2.20 8.86
C ARG A 177 -17.75 -2.98 9.72
N TRP A 178 -18.23 -2.39 10.80
CA TRP A 178 -19.21 -3.00 11.71
C TRP A 178 -20.60 -3.11 11.11
N LEU A 179 -21.03 -2.08 10.38
CA LEU A 179 -22.32 -2.12 9.68
C LEU A 179 -22.32 -3.19 8.59
N VAL A 180 -21.22 -3.34 7.86
CA VAL A 180 -21.06 -4.40 6.85
C VAL A 180 -21.11 -5.79 7.49
N ALA A 181 -20.35 -6.00 8.56
CA ALA A 181 -20.36 -7.28 9.26
C ALA A 181 -21.73 -7.61 9.88
N GLY A 182 -22.37 -6.62 10.51
CA GLY A 182 -23.73 -6.76 11.05
C GLY A 182 -24.74 -7.11 9.97
N PHE A 183 -24.71 -6.42 8.83
CA PHE A 183 -25.55 -6.73 7.67
C PHE A 183 -25.33 -8.17 7.18
N LEU A 184 -24.09 -8.58 6.94
CA LEU A 184 -23.76 -9.92 6.46
C LEU A 184 -24.20 -11.02 7.44
N VAL A 185 -23.95 -10.83 8.74
CA VAL A 185 -24.33 -11.79 9.78
C VAL A 185 -25.86 -11.92 9.88
N VAL A 186 -26.60 -10.81 9.90
CA VAL A 186 -28.07 -10.84 9.96
C VAL A 186 -28.65 -11.46 8.68
N ALA A 187 -28.20 -11.03 7.51
CA ALA A 187 -28.67 -11.56 6.23
C ALA A 187 -28.36 -13.05 6.08
N ALA A 188 -27.15 -13.48 6.47
CA ALA A 188 -26.77 -14.89 6.45
C ALA A 188 -27.61 -15.71 7.44
N GLY A 189 -27.86 -15.18 8.64
CA GLY A 189 -28.72 -15.82 9.64
C GLY A 189 -30.14 -16.04 9.13
N ILE A 190 -30.77 -15.02 8.53
CA ILE A 190 -32.10 -15.13 7.93
C ILE A 190 -32.06 -16.14 6.77
N GLY A 191 -31.03 -16.08 5.91
CA GLY A 191 -30.82 -17.02 4.81
C GLY A 191 -30.73 -18.47 5.29
N MET A 192 -30.03 -18.74 6.41
CA MET A 192 -29.91 -20.08 6.98
C MET A 192 -31.20 -20.61 7.62
N LEU A 193 -32.07 -19.72 8.08
CA LEU A 193 -33.36 -20.06 8.69
C LEU A 193 -34.46 -20.28 7.66
N VAL A 194 -34.42 -19.56 6.53
CA VAL A 194 -35.49 -19.55 5.51
C VAL A 194 -35.02 -20.24 4.23
N PRO A 195 -35.41 -21.51 3.95
CA PRO A 195 -34.94 -22.26 2.79
C PRO A 195 -35.20 -21.57 1.45
N LYS A 196 -36.36 -20.92 1.29
CA LYS A 196 -36.69 -20.17 0.06
C LYS A 196 -35.71 -19.01 -0.19
N LEU A 197 -35.33 -18.30 0.88
CA LEU A 197 -34.38 -17.19 0.78
C LEU A 197 -32.96 -17.71 0.53
N ARG A 198 -32.54 -18.78 1.22
CA ARG A 198 -31.28 -19.48 0.92
C ARG A 198 -31.16 -19.78 -0.57
N ASP A 199 -32.16 -20.45 -1.13
CA ASP A 199 -32.13 -20.91 -2.51
C ASP A 199 -32.12 -19.73 -3.50
N PHE A 200 -32.83 -18.64 -3.17
CA PHE A 200 -32.77 -17.38 -3.91
C PHE A 200 -31.37 -16.75 -3.88
N VAL A 201 -30.78 -16.57 -2.69
CA VAL A 201 -29.45 -15.95 -2.54
C VAL A 201 -28.39 -16.79 -3.24
N VAL A 202 -28.38 -18.11 -3.05
CA VAL A 202 -27.46 -19.03 -3.75
C VAL A 202 -27.63 -18.94 -5.27
N ALA A 203 -28.83 -18.70 -5.79
CA ALA A 203 -29.05 -18.49 -7.22
C ALA A 203 -28.43 -17.19 -7.76
N LEU A 204 -28.17 -16.19 -6.90
CA LEU A 204 -27.49 -14.94 -7.27
C LEU A 204 -25.97 -15.12 -7.43
N GLY A 205 -25.36 -16.18 -6.89
CA GLY A 205 -23.91 -16.40 -6.92
C GLY A 205 -23.28 -16.20 -8.30
N PRO A 206 -23.74 -16.90 -9.36
CA PRO A 206 -23.19 -16.71 -10.70
C PRO A 206 -23.36 -15.30 -11.28
N VAL A 207 -24.45 -14.61 -10.91
CA VAL A 207 -24.67 -13.20 -11.30
C VAL A 207 -23.63 -12.33 -10.60
N ALA A 208 -23.39 -12.54 -9.31
CA ALA A 208 -22.38 -11.81 -8.55
C ALA A 208 -20.97 -12.02 -9.11
N VAL A 209 -20.61 -13.26 -9.50
CA VAL A 209 -19.32 -13.54 -10.18
C VAL A 209 -19.22 -12.77 -11.50
N ALA A 210 -20.28 -12.77 -12.32
CA ALA A 210 -20.29 -12.04 -13.58
C ALA A 210 -20.16 -10.53 -13.37
N LEU A 211 -20.85 -9.96 -12.38
CA LEU A 211 -20.75 -8.55 -12.01
C LEU A 211 -19.34 -8.20 -11.50
N TYR A 212 -18.74 -9.06 -10.69
CA TYR A 212 -17.37 -8.90 -10.22
C TYR A 212 -16.38 -8.88 -11.39
N VAL A 213 -16.43 -9.89 -12.26
CA VAL A 213 -15.58 -9.98 -13.46
C VAL A 213 -15.77 -8.77 -14.36
N LEU A 214 -17.01 -8.33 -14.56
CA LEU A 214 -17.30 -7.11 -15.33
C LEU A 214 -16.69 -5.86 -14.68
N ALA A 215 -16.84 -5.69 -13.36
CA ALA A 215 -16.27 -4.56 -12.64
C ALA A 215 -14.74 -4.53 -12.79
N VAL A 216 -14.07 -5.68 -12.62
CA VAL A 216 -12.62 -5.81 -12.73
C VAL A 216 -12.14 -5.58 -14.17
N ILE A 217 -12.83 -6.10 -15.19
CA ILE A 217 -12.50 -5.81 -16.59
C ILE A 217 -12.64 -4.31 -16.90
N LEU A 218 -13.70 -3.67 -16.40
CA LEU A 218 -13.90 -2.23 -16.58
C LEU A 218 -12.81 -1.39 -15.90
N MET A 219 -12.21 -1.90 -14.81
CA MET A 219 -11.04 -1.31 -14.16
C MET A 219 -9.78 -1.51 -15.01
N ILE A 220 -9.49 -2.74 -15.47
CA ILE A 220 -8.32 -3.04 -16.30
C ILE A 220 -8.30 -2.16 -17.57
N VAL A 221 -9.42 -2.05 -18.27
CA VAL A 221 -9.53 -1.26 -19.52
C VAL A 221 -9.30 0.24 -19.27
N ARG A 222 -9.51 0.72 -18.03
CA ARG A 222 -9.33 2.12 -17.65
C ARG A 222 -8.03 2.41 -16.91
N SER A 223 -7.36 1.37 -16.44
CA SER A 223 -6.10 1.50 -15.71
C SER A 223 -5.03 2.02 -16.67
N PRO A 224 -4.14 2.92 -16.22
CA PRO A 224 -3.06 3.45 -17.05
C PRO A 224 -1.94 2.42 -17.28
N GLY A 225 -1.86 1.37 -16.47
CA GLY A 225 -0.84 0.32 -16.59
C GLY A 225 -1.14 -0.70 -17.68
N ASP A 226 -0.09 -1.23 -18.32
CA ASP A 226 -0.22 -2.26 -19.35
C ASP A 226 -0.57 -3.63 -18.74
N PRO A 227 -1.74 -4.22 -19.05
CA PRO A 227 -2.09 -5.56 -18.59
C PRO A 227 -1.17 -6.65 -19.19
N GLY A 228 -0.56 -6.41 -20.35
CA GLY A 228 0.43 -7.30 -20.95
C GLY A 228 1.69 -7.42 -20.09
N ALA A 229 2.22 -6.28 -19.63
CA ALA A 229 3.31 -6.23 -18.68
C ALA A 229 2.98 -6.94 -17.35
N ALA A 230 1.78 -6.75 -16.80
CA ALA A 230 1.35 -7.47 -15.59
C ALA A 230 1.31 -8.99 -15.78
N LEU A 231 0.81 -9.48 -16.92
CA LEU A 231 0.84 -10.90 -17.25
C LEU A 231 2.27 -11.43 -17.43
N SER A 232 3.14 -10.63 -18.06
CA SER A 232 4.56 -10.94 -18.19
C SER A 232 5.26 -11.05 -16.83
N GLN A 233 4.93 -10.19 -15.87
CA GLN A 233 5.45 -10.26 -14.50
C GLN A 233 5.02 -11.56 -13.79
N ILE A 234 3.77 -11.98 -13.94
CA ILE A 234 3.27 -13.24 -13.37
C ILE A 234 4.04 -14.43 -13.96
N ILE A 235 4.19 -14.48 -15.29
CA ILE A 235 4.88 -15.59 -15.98
C ILE A 235 6.38 -15.59 -15.65
N SER A 236 7.02 -14.43 -15.61
CA SER A 236 8.44 -14.29 -15.31
C SER A 236 8.73 -14.64 -13.85
N GLY A 237 7.89 -14.18 -12.92
CA GLY A 237 7.98 -14.54 -11.50
C GLY A 237 7.75 -16.03 -11.24
N MET A 238 6.97 -16.71 -12.09
CA MET A 238 6.82 -18.17 -12.03
C MET A 238 8.06 -18.92 -12.54
N ARG A 239 8.77 -18.36 -13.54
CA ARG A 239 9.94 -18.97 -14.20
C ARG A 239 11.28 -18.63 -13.52
N GLY A 240 11.30 -17.71 -12.57
CA GLY A 240 12.51 -17.10 -12.02
C GLY A 240 13.37 -18.05 -11.18
N ALA A 241 14.18 -18.87 -11.85
CA ALA A 241 15.56 -19.19 -11.46
C ALA A 241 16.21 -20.08 -12.53
N THR A 242 17.40 -19.70 -12.98
CA THR A 242 18.30 -20.64 -13.67
C THR A 242 18.67 -21.80 -12.73
N PRO A 243 19.03 -22.99 -13.25
CA PRO A 243 19.43 -24.13 -12.42
C PRO A 243 20.58 -23.82 -11.42
N ALA A 244 21.39 -22.79 -11.69
CA ALA A 244 22.46 -22.32 -10.80
C ALA A 244 21.94 -21.54 -9.57
N GLU A 245 20.80 -20.87 -9.67
CA GLU A 245 20.18 -20.06 -8.60
C GLU A 245 19.35 -20.91 -7.62
N LEU A 246 18.85 -22.06 -8.08
CA LEU A 246 18.16 -23.09 -7.28
C LEU A 246 19.08 -23.83 -6.30
N ALA A 247 20.40 -23.77 -6.50
CA ALA A 247 21.35 -24.59 -5.77
C ALA A 247 21.83 -23.99 -4.42
N GLY A 248 21.49 -22.74 -4.06
CA GLY A 248 21.85 -22.22 -2.72
C GLY A 248 21.84 -20.72 -2.43
N GLY A 249 21.06 -19.88 -3.13
CA GLY A 249 21.02 -18.43 -2.89
C GLY A 249 19.65 -17.87 -2.45
N ALA A 250 19.64 -16.63 -1.92
CA ALA A 250 18.43 -15.90 -1.52
C ALA A 250 17.35 -15.80 -2.63
N ALA A 251 17.76 -15.83 -3.90
CA ALA A 251 16.87 -15.87 -5.07
C ALA A 251 16.06 -17.20 -5.18
N GLY A 252 16.64 -18.35 -4.79
CA GLY A 252 15.92 -19.62 -4.73
C GLY A 252 14.84 -19.65 -3.63
N GLY A 253 15.03 -18.85 -2.58
CA GLY A 253 14.00 -18.63 -1.55
C GLY A 253 12.76 -17.92 -2.09
N GLY A 254 12.93 -16.98 -3.03
CA GLY A 254 11.81 -16.25 -3.66
C GLY A 254 10.89 -17.15 -4.48
N LEU A 255 11.46 -18.04 -5.31
CA LEU A 255 10.66 -19.00 -6.09
C LEU A 255 9.93 -20.01 -5.20
N LEU A 256 10.60 -20.52 -4.16
CA LEU A 256 9.98 -21.44 -3.19
C LEU A 256 8.85 -20.75 -2.42
N MET A 257 9.02 -19.49 -2.03
CA MET A 257 7.94 -18.70 -1.40
C MET A 257 6.77 -18.48 -2.36
N ALA A 258 7.03 -18.09 -3.61
CA ALA A 258 5.99 -17.92 -4.63
C ALA A 258 5.19 -19.21 -4.83
N LEU A 259 5.88 -20.36 -4.92
CA LEU A 259 5.24 -21.67 -5.02
C LEU A 259 4.42 -21.98 -3.77
N GLN A 260 5.01 -21.84 -2.58
CA GLN A 260 4.35 -22.18 -1.32
C GLN A 260 3.08 -21.36 -1.09
N VAL A 261 3.21 -20.04 -1.21
CA VAL A 261 2.10 -19.09 -1.07
C VAL A 261 1.07 -19.33 -2.18
N GLY A 262 1.51 -19.55 -3.42
CA GLY A 262 0.63 -19.82 -4.56
C GLY A 262 -0.22 -21.08 -4.37
N PHE A 263 0.35 -22.19 -3.91
CA PHE A 263 -0.43 -23.40 -3.61
C PHE A 263 -1.36 -23.21 -2.40
N LEU A 264 -0.87 -22.55 -1.35
CA LEU A 264 -1.65 -22.29 -0.14
C LEU A 264 -2.89 -21.45 -0.45
N ARG A 265 -2.72 -20.33 -1.16
CA ARG A 265 -3.81 -19.42 -1.52
C ARG A 265 -4.67 -19.97 -2.66
N GLY A 266 -4.09 -20.72 -3.59
CA GLY A 266 -4.83 -21.44 -4.62
C GLY A 266 -5.80 -22.46 -4.02
N THR A 267 -5.35 -23.27 -3.06
CA THR A 267 -6.19 -24.26 -2.37
C THR A 267 -7.34 -23.60 -1.60
N LEU A 268 -7.06 -22.48 -0.92
CA LEU A 268 -8.09 -21.68 -0.23
C LEU A 268 -9.09 -21.07 -1.23
N ALA A 269 -8.63 -20.60 -2.39
CA ALA A 269 -9.46 -19.98 -3.43
C ALA A 269 -10.37 -20.98 -4.14
N THR A 270 -9.92 -22.23 -4.33
CA THR A 270 -10.70 -23.26 -5.03
C THR A 270 -11.45 -24.20 -4.11
N GLU A 271 -11.10 -24.21 -2.82
CA GLU A 271 -11.57 -25.17 -1.81
C GLU A 271 -11.31 -26.64 -2.19
N ALA A 272 -10.40 -26.86 -3.15
CA ALA A 272 -10.21 -28.16 -3.75
C ALA A 272 -9.43 -29.06 -2.80
N GLY A 273 -9.95 -30.26 -2.53
CA GLY A 273 -9.34 -31.19 -1.59
C GLY A 273 -9.62 -30.87 -0.11
N ILE A 274 -10.47 -29.89 0.18
CA ILE A 274 -10.94 -29.58 1.55
C ILE A 274 -12.13 -30.47 1.95
N GLY A 275 -12.86 -31.05 1.00
CA GLY A 275 -14.00 -31.92 1.30
C GLY A 275 -15.33 -31.19 1.49
N SER A 276 -15.42 -29.90 1.14
CA SER A 276 -16.63 -29.06 1.28
C SER A 276 -17.69 -29.32 0.21
N VAL A 277 -17.25 -29.65 -1.00
CA VAL A 277 -18.06 -29.71 -2.23
C VAL A 277 -19.15 -30.79 -2.12
N GLY A 278 -18.83 -31.90 -1.43
CA GLY A 278 -19.76 -32.99 -1.17
C GLY A 278 -20.99 -32.62 -0.32
N PHE A 279 -20.98 -31.49 0.40
CA PHE A 279 -22.07 -31.09 1.30
C PHE A 279 -23.17 -30.24 0.66
N THR A 280 -23.08 -29.96 -0.65
CA THR A 280 -24.06 -29.11 -1.34
C THR A 280 -25.45 -29.76 -1.42
N PRO A 281 -26.54 -29.01 -1.15
CA PRO A 281 -27.91 -29.48 -1.43
C PRO A 281 -28.11 -29.90 -2.89
N GLN A 282 -27.36 -29.29 -3.81
CA GLN A 282 -27.38 -29.63 -5.22
C GLN A 282 -26.74 -31.00 -5.50
N ALA A 283 -25.68 -31.38 -4.76
CA ALA A 283 -25.16 -32.74 -4.81
C ALA A 283 -26.19 -33.75 -4.27
N ASP A 284 -26.89 -33.44 -3.16
CA ASP A 284 -27.94 -34.33 -2.63
C ASP A 284 -29.03 -34.66 -3.66
N ALA A 285 -29.43 -33.66 -4.45
CA ALA A 285 -30.44 -33.78 -5.50
C ALA A 285 -29.90 -34.35 -6.83
N ALA A 286 -28.58 -34.56 -6.96
CA ALA A 286 -27.96 -34.96 -8.21
C ALA A 286 -28.39 -36.39 -8.62
N LYS A 287 -29.03 -36.50 -9.80
CA LYS A 287 -29.42 -37.78 -10.40
C LYS A 287 -28.30 -38.43 -11.22
N ARG A 288 -27.43 -37.62 -11.83
CA ARG A 288 -26.33 -38.05 -12.69
C ARG A 288 -24.99 -37.62 -12.08
N PRO A 289 -24.25 -38.53 -11.42
CA PRO A 289 -23.03 -38.19 -10.71
C PRO A 289 -21.95 -37.55 -11.58
N GLU A 290 -21.69 -38.11 -12.76
CA GLU A 290 -20.67 -37.61 -13.69
C GLU A 290 -20.98 -36.18 -14.15
N ALA A 291 -22.25 -35.89 -14.47
CA ALA A 291 -22.67 -34.55 -14.87
C ALA A 291 -22.58 -33.54 -13.72
N ALA A 292 -22.84 -33.97 -12.48
CA ALA A 292 -22.71 -33.14 -11.30
C ALA A 292 -21.23 -32.84 -10.98
N ALA A 293 -20.37 -33.86 -11.04
CA ALA A 293 -18.93 -33.72 -10.84
C ALA A 293 -18.27 -32.86 -11.93
N ALA A 294 -18.67 -33.04 -13.19
CA ALA A 294 -18.22 -32.19 -14.30
C ALA A 294 -18.66 -30.73 -14.12
N ALA A 295 -19.88 -30.48 -13.60
CA ALA A 295 -20.32 -29.12 -13.29
C ALA A 295 -19.55 -28.51 -12.11
N ALA A 296 -19.21 -29.30 -11.10
CA ALA A 296 -18.49 -28.85 -9.90
C ALA A 296 -17.06 -28.38 -10.21
N MET A 297 -16.34 -29.08 -11.09
CA MET A 297 -14.95 -28.72 -11.42
C MET A 297 -14.80 -27.38 -12.17
N LEU A 298 -15.90 -26.76 -12.63
CA LEU A 298 -15.86 -25.38 -13.16
C LEU A 298 -15.61 -24.34 -12.07
N ALA A 299 -15.94 -24.64 -10.81
CA ALA A 299 -15.71 -23.73 -9.71
C ALA A 299 -14.21 -23.42 -9.53
N PRO A 300 -13.29 -24.40 -9.37
CA PRO A 300 -11.84 -24.15 -9.33
C PRO A 300 -11.27 -23.40 -10.53
N LEU A 301 -11.81 -23.62 -11.74
CA LEU A 301 -11.38 -22.88 -12.93
C LEU A 301 -11.69 -21.39 -12.79
N ILE A 302 -12.87 -21.05 -12.29
CA ILE A 302 -13.29 -19.65 -12.17
C ILE A 302 -12.67 -19.00 -10.93
N SER A 303 -12.74 -19.64 -9.76
CA SER A 303 -12.26 -19.07 -8.49
C SER A 303 -10.74 -19.14 -8.32
N GLY A 304 -10.06 -20.04 -9.04
CA GLY A 304 -8.62 -20.27 -8.91
C GLY A 304 -7.75 -19.77 -10.06
N ILE A 305 -8.34 -19.59 -11.25
CA ILE A 305 -7.63 -19.10 -12.44
C ILE A 305 -8.20 -17.76 -12.88
N VAL A 306 -9.48 -17.69 -13.25
CA VAL A 306 -10.06 -16.47 -13.85
C VAL A 306 -10.07 -15.29 -12.88
N VAL A 307 -10.70 -15.45 -11.71
CA VAL A 307 -10.83 -14.39 -10.70
C VAL A 307 -9.46 -13.94 -10.16
N PRO A 308 -8.55 -14.85 -9.74
CA PRO A 308 -7.23 -14.46 -9.27
C PRO A 308 -6.40 -13.72 -10.32
N THR A 309 -6.45 -14.14 -11.59
CA THR A 309 -5.70 -13.48 -12.67
C THR A 309 -6.18 -12.06 -12.89
N LEU A 310 -7.49 -11.86 -13.04
CA LEU A 310 -8.05 -10.53 -13.27
C LEU A 310 -7.82 -9.61 -12.06
N THR A 311 -7.94 -10.16 -10.85
CA THR A 311 -7.69 -9.42 -9.60
C THR A 311 -6.22 -9.03 -9.46
N ALA A 312 -5.29 -9.93 -9.80
CA ALA A 312 -3.86 -9.65 -9.80
C ALA A 312 -3.46 -8.62 -10.87
N ILE A 313 -4.04 -8.70 -12.08
CA ILE A 313 -3.80 -7.69 -13.12
C ILE A 313 -4.24 -6.32 -12.61
N VAL A 314 -5.45 -6.19 -12.07
CA VAL A 314 -5.87 -4.92 -11.45
C VAL A 314 -4.88 -4.50 -10.38
N ALA A 315 -4.49 -5.35 -9.45
CA ALA A 315 -3.57 -4.95 -8.39
C ALA A 315 -2.17 -4.54 -8.90
N LEU A 316 -1.71 -5.08 -10.03
CA LEU A 316 -0.43 -4.78 -10.63
C LEU A 316 -0.46 -3.55 -11.55
N THR A 317 -1.56 -3.32 -12.26
CA THR A 317 -1.71 -2.16 -13.16
C THR A 317 -2.28 -0.95 -12.42
N SER A 318 -3.16 -1.19 -11.46
CA SER A 318 -3.76 -0.15 -10.64
C SER A 318 -2.71 0.40 -9.69
N THR A 319 -2.47 1.67 -9.87
CA THR A 319 -1.55 2.44 -9.07
C THR A 319 -2.36 3.65 -8.64
N PRO A 320 -2.86 3.68 -7.40
CA PRO A 320 -3.56 4.87 -6.90
C PRO A 320 -2.53 5.98 -6.68
N TRP A 321 -2.22 6.72 -7.76
CA TRP A 321 -1.21 7.78 -7.82
C TRP A 321 -1.74 9.09 -7.24
N VAL A 322 -0.89 9.80 -6.52
CA VAL A 322 -1.20 11.14 -6.02
C VAL A 322 -0.43 12.25 -6.74
N ASN A 323 0.82 12.02 -7.19
CA ASN A 323 1.63 13.06 -7.82
C ASN A 323 2.20 12.61 -9.18
N GLN A 324 2.17 13.48 -10.18
CA GLN A 324 2.96 13.31 -11.41
C GLN A 324 4.41 13.70 -11.13
N ARG A 325 5.33 12.75 -11.31
CA ARG A 325 6.50 12.96 -12.15
C ARG A 325 6.45 11.88 -13.23
N VAL A 326 6.37 12.27 -14.49
CA VAL A 326 6.60 11.42 -15.66
C VAL A 326 7.58 12.25 -16.51
N ASP A 327 8.65 11.72 -17.10
CA ASP A 327 8.75 10.48 -17.85
C ASP A 327 10.15 9.82 -17.76
N GLU A 328 10.19 8.48 -17.92
CA GLU A 328 11.37 7.84 -18.52
C GLU A 328 11.43 8.18 -20.03
N PRO A 329 12.63 8.33 -20.63
CA PRO A 329 12.81 9.10 -21.88
C PRO A 329 12.40 8.38 -23.19
N GLY A 330 11.70 7.25 -23.15
CA GLY A 330 11.72 6.28 -24.25
C GLY A 330 10.54 6.28 -25.24
N GLU A 331 9.30 6.40 -24.79
CA GLU A 331 8.16 5.86 -25.58
C GLU A 331 7.12 6.88 -26.09
N ARG A 332 7.43 8.18 -26.09
CA ARG A 332 6.59 9.21 -26.74
C ARG A 332 7.22 9.95 -27.90
N LEU A 333 8.48 9.66 -28.24
CA LEU A 333 9.26 10.46 -29.21
C LEU A 333 8.67 10.51 -30.63
N ALA A 334 7.92 9.50 -31.10
CA ALA A 334 7.44 9.51 -32.49
C ALA A 334 6.20 10.39 -32.77
N SER A 335 5.42 10.78 -31.76
CA SER A 335 4.25 11.68 -31.94
C SER A 335 4.39 13.00 -31.18
N ALA A 336 5.50 13.15 -30.45
CA ALA A 336 5.79 14.30 -29.62
C ALA A 336 6.83 15.24 -30.27
N ASP A 337 7.49 14.87 -31.37
CA ASP A 337 8.50 15.71 -32.02
C ASP A 337 7.97 17.06 -32.56
N GLU A 338 6.68 17.19 -32.87
CA GLU A 338 6.09 18.51 -33.24
C GLU A 338 5.64 19.35 -32.02
N ARG A 339 5.59 18.77 -30.81
CA ARG A 339 5.17 19.46 -29.56
C ARG A 339 6.29 19.58 -28.51
N LEU A 340 7.33 18.75 -28.56
CA LEU A 340 8.45 18.72 -27.62
C LEU A 340 9.54 19.74 -27.94
N ALA A 341 9.62 20.19 -29.20
CA ALA A 341 10.53 21.27 -29.57
C ALA A 341 10.21 22.57 -28.79
N SER A 342 8.95 22.80 -28.38
CA SER A 342 8.59 23.96 -27.55
C SER A 342 8.82 23.74 -26.06
N ASP A 343 8.58 22.53 -25.54
CA ASP A 343 8.53 22.31 -24.09
C ASP A 343 9.94 22.12 -23.46
N ALA A 344 10.90 21.57 -24.20
CA ALA A 344 12.30 21.52 -23.76
C ALA A 344 12.97 22.91 -23.81
N GLU A 345 12.68 23.70 -24.85
CA GLU A 345 13.05 25.12 -24.90
C GLU A 345 12.41 25.90 -23.73
N LEU A 346 11.13 25.66 -23.42
CA LEU A 346 10.44 26.33 -22.31
C LEU A 346 11.01 25.97 -20.94
N ILE A 347 11.58 24.78 -20.74
CA ILE A 347 12.25 24.38 -19.49
C ILE A 347 13.62 25.07 -19.35
N GLU A 348 14.40 25.17 -20.42
CA GLU A 348 15.66 25.94 -20.41
C GLU A 348 15.41 27.45 -20.27
N ILE A 349 14.37 27.97 -20.94
CA ILE A 349 13.89 29.34 -20.80
C ILE A 349 13.44 29.59 -19.35
N ALA A 350 12.62 28.71 -18.77
CA ALA A 350 12.17 28.81 -17.39
C ALA A 350 13.29 28.61 -16.34
N ALA A 351 14.46 28.12 -16.70
CA ALA A 351 15.62 28.07 -15.80
C ALA A 351 16.42 29.38 -15.77
N VAL A 352 16.23 30.26 -16.77
CA VAL A 352 17.04 31.47 -17.00
C VAL A 352 16.22 32.77 -16.92
N LEU A 353 14.89 32.72 -17.04
CA LEU A 353 14.03 33.91 -16.99
C LEU A 353 13.94 34.53 -15.58
N GLY A 354 14.19 35.84 -15.49
CA GLY A 354 13.82 36.67 -14.34
C GLY A 354 12.38 37.20 -14.44
N ASP A 355 11.83 37.73 -13.34
CA ASP A 355 10.43 38.19 -13.23
C ASP A 355 9.99 39.21 -14.30
N GLY A 356 10.93 39.90 -14.96
CA GLY A 356 10.65 40.85 -16.05
C GLY A 356 10.45 40.22 -17.43
N ASP A 357 10.82 38.96 -17.62
CA ASP A 357 10.82 38.32 -18.95
C ASP A 357 9.57 37.44 -19.20
N LEU A 358 8.78 37.16 -18.16
CA LEU A 358 7.49 36.43 -18.26
C LEU A 358 6.47 37.14 -19.14
N GLU A 359 6.54 38.48 -19.22
CA GLU A 359 5.63 39.28 -20.03
C GLU A 359 5.84 39.11 -21.54
N ARG A 360 7.00 38.60 -21.95
CA ARG A 360 7.37 38.36 -23.35
C ARG A 360 6.86 37.01 -23.88
N LEU A 361 6.40 36.12 -23.01
CA LEU A 361 5.82 34.83 -23.38
C LEU A 361 4.35 34.95 -23.77
N SER A 362 3.91 34.07 -24.68
CA SER A 362 2.50 33.94 -25.06
C SER A 362 1.63 33.59 -23.84
N PRO A 363 0.33 33.95 -23.81
CA PRO A 363 -0.54 33.67 -22.67
C PRO A 363 -0.62 32.18 -22.29
N ASP A 364 -0.56 31.29 -23.27
CA ASP A 364 -0.63 29.85 -23.04
C ASP A 364 0.71 29.26 -22.59
N ASP A 365 1.84 29.77 -23.09
CA ASP A 365 3.17 29.35 -22.65
C ASP A 365 3.48 29.86 -21.24
N ARG A 366 3.01 31.06 -20.90
CA ARG A 366 3.08 31.60 -19.53
C ARG A 366 2.33 30.71 -18.55
N LYS A 367 1.12 30.24 -18.91
CA LYS A 367 0.36 29.28 -18.09
C LYS A 367 1.10 27.96 -17.93
N ARG A 368 1.76 27.47 -18.97
CA ARG A 368 2.53 26.21 -18.96
C ARG A 368 3.80 26.31 -18.10
N VAL A 369 4.56 27.40 -18.23
CA VAL A 369 5.75 27.67 -17.41
C VAL A 369 5.39 27.83 -15.93
N VAL A 370 4.30 28.55 -15.62
CA VAL A 370 3.77 28.68 -14.25
C VAL A 370 3.32 27.33 -13.68
N ALA A 371 2.73 26.45 -14.50
CA ALA A 371 2.34 25.10 -14.08
C ALA A 371 3.54 24.15 -13.85
N LEU A 372 4.63 24.32 -14.61
CA LEU A 372 5.89 23.57 -14.45
C LEU A 372 6.70 24.06 -13.24
N TRP A 373 6.61 25.35 -12.93
CA TRP A 373 7.17 26.00 -11.73
C TRP A 373 6.34 25.79 -10.46
N ALA A 374 5.50 24.76 -10.37
CA ALA A 374 4.78 24.42 -9.14
C ALA A 374 5.53 23.37 -8.30
N PRO A 375 6.50 23.74 -7.45
CA PRO A 375 6.92 22.89 -6.35
C PRO A 375 5.82 22.81 -5.28
N LEU A 376 5.91 21.77 -4.44
CA LEU A 376 5.44 21.74 -3.04
C LEU A 376 5.37 23.16 -2.45
N GLU A 377 4.20 23.79 -2.40
CA GLU A 377 4.16 25.21 -2.05
C GLU A 377 4.04 25.45 -0.54
N ARG A 378 5.03 26.16 -0.01
CA ARG A 378 4.74 27.28 0.88
C ARG A 378 4.68 28.53 0.01
N PRO A 379 3.62 29.34 0.09
CA PRO A 379 3.53 30.60 -0.63
C PRO A 379 4.71 31.48 -0.23
N GLN A 380 5.61 31.71 -1.17
CA GLN A 380 6.55 32.80 -1.07
C GLN A 380 5.76 34.06 -1.42
N ALA A 381 5.49 34.91 -0.44
CA ALA A 381 4.94 36.23 -0.68
C ALA A 381 5.96 37.02 -1.52
N ARG A 382 5.87 36.96 -2.86
CA ARG A 382 6.65 37.79 -3.80
C ARG A 382 6.24 39.28 -3.75
N GLY A 383 5.70 39.77 -2.63
CA GLY A 383 5.23 41.15 -2.45
C GLY A 383 5.93 41.94 -1.35
N THR A 384 6.77 41.31 -0.52
CA THR A 384 7.29 41.91 0.73
C THR A 384 8.70 42.47 0.60
N ALA A 385 8.92 43.39 -0.33
CA ALA A 385 10.17 44.14 -0.38
C ALA A 385 10.09 45.36 0.56
N ALA A 386 11.08 45.55 1.44
CA ALA A 386 11.19 46.78 2.21
C ALA A 386 11.45 47.98 1.29
N SER A 387 10.69 49.07 1.46
CA SER A 387 10.94 50.32 0.72
C SER A 387 12.03 51.13 1.41
N LEU A 388 13.25 51.08 0.86
CA LEU A 388 14.39 51.86 1.36
C LEU A 388 14.16 53.38 1.24
N GLN A 389 13.31 53.81 0.32
CA GLN A 389 13.01 55.23 0.09
C GLN A 389 11.95 55.78 1.06
N ALA A 390 11.01 54.94 1.50
CA ALA A 390 9.88 55.36 2.34
C ALA A 390 10.11 55.12 3.85
N GLY A 391 11.27 54.56 4.25
CA GLY A 391 11.58 54.27 5.65
C GLY A 391 10.76 53.12 6.27
N GLN A 392 10.01 52.40 5.44
CA GLN A 392 9.07 51.34 5.83
C GLN A 392 9.79 50.02 6.04
N THR A 393 9.22 49.18 6.91
CA THR A 393 9.87 47.94 7.29
C THR A 393 9.45 46.74 6.42
N VAL A 394 8.18 46.65 6.01
CA VAL A 394 7.69 45.71 4.98
C VAL A 394 6.52 46.33 4.20
N VAL A 395 6.45 46.10 2.88
CA VAL A 395 5.29 46.46 2.05
C VAL A 395 4.36 45.27 1.92
N LEU A 396 3.08 45.45 2.26
CA LEU A 396 2.06 44.40 2.23
C LEU A 396 0.94 44.78 1.26
N PRO A 397 0.38 43.82 0.50
CA PRO A 397 -0.83 44.09 -0.29
C PRO A 397 -1.98 44.49 0.63
N ILE A 398 -2.88 45.35 0.13
CA ILE A 398 -4.07 45.82 0.86
C ILE A 398 -4.95 44.69 1.41
N ASP A 399 -4.87 43.50 0.80
CA ASP A 399 -5.65 42.30 1.16
C ASP A 399 -4.88 41.27 2.03
N ALA A 400 -3.88 41.71 2.79
CA ALA A 400 -3.26 40.84 3.78
C ALA A 400 -4.33 40.34 4.78
N ILE A 401 -4.35 39.02 5.04
CA ILE A 401 -5.40 38.27 5.77
C ILE A 401 -5.89 39.01 7.03
N ALA A 402 -7.18 39.17 7.27
CA ALA A 402 -7.66 39.64 8.58
C ALA A 402 -7.73 38.47 9.59
N PRO A 403 -7.49 38.69 10.90
CA PRO A 403 -7.66 37.65 11.92
C PRO A 403 -9.13 37.20 12.03
N GLU A 404 -9.35 35.96 12.47
CA GLU A 404 -10.70 35.43 12.74
C GLU A 404 -11.44 36.34 13.75
N GLY A 405 -12.55 36.94 13.32
CA GLY A 405 -13.35 37.86 14.11
C GLY A 405 -13.36 39.31 13.63
N ALA A 406 -12.58 39.67 12.59
CA ALA A 406 -12.80 40.92 11.87
C ALA A 406 -14.17 40.87 11.17
N THR A 407 -15.03 41.83 11.46
CA THR A 407 -16.47 41.79 11.12
C THR A 407 -16.79 42.08 9.66
N ASP A 408 -15.78 42.35 8.82
CA ASP A 408 -15.97 42.70 7.41
C ASP A 408 -14.95 41.94 6.54
N ASP A 409 -15.42 41.03 5.69
CA ASP A 409 -14.60 40.19 4.81
C ASP A 409 -13.93 41.00 3.66
N SER A 410 -14.17 42.31 3.59
CA SER A 410 -13.76 43.21 2.50
C SER A 410 -12.65 44.21 2.83
N GLU A 411 -12.20 44.34 4.07
CA GLU A 411 -11.11 45.25 4.43
C GLU A 411 -9.96 44.43 5.02
N GLY A 412 -8.76 44.53 4.42
CA GLY A 412 -7.57 43.82 4.90
C GLY A 412 -7.04 44.40 6.23
N MET A 413 -5.72 44.54 6.34
CA MET A 413 -5.14 45.12 7.55
C MET A 413 -5.59 46.58 7.74
N LEU A 414 -6.14 46.91 8.92
CA LEU A 414 -6.62 48.26 9.21
C LEU A 414 -5.43 49.22 9.39
N GLU A 415 -5.54 50.42 8.83
CA GLU A 415 -4.58 51.49 9.08
C GLU A 415 -4.56 51.86 10.58
N ASP A 416 -3.39 52.26 11.05
CA ASP A 416 -3.07 52.66 12.43
C ASP A 416 -3.37 51.58 13.48
N HIS A 417 -3.47 50.31 13.07
CA HIS A 417 -3.62 49.16 13.96
C HIS A 417 -2.31 48.40 14.13
N VAL A 418 -2.10 47.89 15.35
CA VAL A 418 -0.96 47.03 15.71
C VAL A 418 -1.42 45.58 15.67
N TYR A 419 -0.67 44.75 14.94
CA TYR A 419 -0.92 43.33 14.83
C TYR A 419 0.26 42.51 15.38
N PRO A 420 0.01 41.39 16.08
CA PRO A 420 1.06 40.44 16.43
C PRO A 420 1.50 39.70 15.17
N MET A 421 2.78 39.82 14.84
CA MET A 421 3.36 39.27 13.61
C MET A 421 4.50 38.30 13.94
N VAL A 422 4.67 37.30 13.08
CA VAL A 422 5.74 36.32 13.17
C VAL A 422 6.45 36.13 11.83
N MET A 423 7.78 36.14 11.87
CA MET A 423 8.64 35.63 10.80
C MET A 423 9.16 34.26 11.20
N ARG A 424 8.86 33.24 10.39
CA ARG A 424 9.23 31.85 10.68
C ARG A 424 10.66 31.58 10.23
N ALA A 425 11.51 31.12 11.15
CA ALA A 425 12.93 30.85 10.85
C ALA A 425 13.09 29.59 10.00
N SER A 426 14.07 29.56 9.10
CA SER A 426 14.41 28.37 8.34
C SER A 426 14.94 27.28 9.27
N PRO A 427 14.43 26.03 9.21
CA PRO A 427 14.98 24.93 9.99
C PRO A 427 16.42 24.58 9.57
N ARG A 428 16.89 25.11 8.44
CA ARG A 428 18.27 24.97 7.94
C ARG A 428 19.19 26.10 8.39
N GLY A 429 18.68 27.08 9.13
CA GLY A 429 19.44 28.14 9.77
C GLY A 429 19.81 29.34 8.89
N MET A 430 20.45 30.34 9.51
CA MET A 430 21.03 31.52 8.86
C MET A 430 22.55 31.45 8.93
N LYS A 431 23.23 31.83 7.85
CA LYS A 431 24.69 31.84 7.77
C LYS A 431 25.28 32.81 8.79
N VAL A 432 26.22 32.33 9.59
CA VAL A 432 26.94 33.12 10.60
C VAL A 432 28.44 33.07 10.29
N PRO A 433 29.16 34.20 10.38
CA PRO A 433 30.61 34.20 10.16
C PRO A 433 31.33 33.43 11.28
N ALA A 434 32.13 32.43 10.91
CA ALA A 434 33.11 31.81 11.80
C ALA A 434 34.47 32.52 11.69
N ARG A 435 35.13 32.77 12.83
CA ARG A 435 36.46 33.40 12.87
C ARG A 435 37.56 32.37 13.09
N GLU A 436 38.73 32.64 12.52
CA GLU A 436 39.89 31.74 12.62
C GLU A 436 40.35 31.57 14.07
N GLY A 437 40.57 30.32 14.47
CA GLY A 437 40.98 29.96 15.83
C GLY A 437 39.87 29.93 16.89
N GLN A 438 38.63 30.30 16.55
CA GLN A 438 37.50 30.23 17.47
C GLN A 438 36.69 28.95 17.29
N LYS A 439 36.66 28.11 18.34
CA LYS A 439 35.84 26.88 18.39
C LYS A 439 34.35 27.15 18.65
N SER A 440 34.01 28.34 19.11
CA SER A 440 32.65 28.77 19.43
C SER A 440 32.20 29.94 18.56
N LEU A 441 30.89 30.09 18.40
CA LEU A 441 30.29 31.24 17.73
C LEU A 441 29.82 32.24 18.78
N VAL A 442 29.98 33.52 18.49
CA VAL A 442 29.48 34.59 19.36
C VAL A 442 28.48 35.42 18.56
N LEU A 443 27.25 35.47 19.06
CA LEU A 443 26.14 36.22 18.48
C LEU A 443 25.69 37.29 19.47
N GLY A 444 25.07 38.37 19.00
CA GLY A 444 24.38 39.29 19.92
C GLY A 444 23.21 38.59 20.60
N LEU A 445 22.95 38.90 21.88
CA LEU A 445 21.83 38.31 22.61
C LEU A 445 20.49 38.88 22.13
N ALA A 446 19.63 37.99 21.66
CA ALA A 446 18.22 38.18 21.42
C ALA A 446 17.46 36.92 21.84
N GLU A 447 16.14 37.03 22.07
CA GLU A 447 15.26 35.90 22.39
C GLU A 447 15.42 34.76 21.38
N GLU A 448 15.51 35.06 20.09
CA GLU A 448 15.64 34.08 19.01
C GLU A 448 17.01 33.39 19.00
N THR A 449 18.05 34.08 19.46
CA THR A 449 19.43 33.56 19.52
C THR A 449 19.68 32.73 20.77
N GLU A 450 18.96 32.99 21.86
CA GLU A 450 19.04 32.20 23.09
C GLU A 450 18.45 30.80 22.86
N LEU A 451 17.46 30.70 21.97
CA LEU A 451 16.83 29.43 21.60
C LEU A 451 17.70 28.55 20.69
N ILE A 452 18.86 29.03 20.24
CA ILE A 452 19.75 28.24 19.38
C ILE A 452 20.32 27.06 20.17
N ARG A 453 19.99 25.85 19.73
CA ARG A 453 20.51 24.58 20.27
C ARG A 453 21.44 23.85 19.32
N GLU A 454 21.48 24.26 18.06
CA GLU A 454 22.23 23.56 17.02
C GLU A 454 22.73 24.51 15.93
N VAL A 455 23.83 24.09 15.31
CA VAL A 455 24.47 24.75 14.16
C VAL A 455 24.54 23.74 13.02
N VAL A 456 24.16 24.17 11.82
CA VAL A 456 24.04 23.34 10.63
C VAL A 456 25.18 23.64 9.65
N PHE A 457 25.68 22.61 9.00
CA PHE A 457 26.60 22.71 7.87
C PHE A 457 26.04 21.95 6.67
N HIS A 458 25.88 22.67 5.56
CA HIS A 458 25.40 22.11 4.30
C HIS A 458 26.54 21.42 3.53
N ASP A 459 26.18 20.47 2.66
CA ASP A 459 27.12 19.89 1.71
C ASP A 459 27.58 20.94 0.69
N ARG A 460 28.86 20.92 0.32
CA ARG A 460 29.42 21.87 -0.67
C ARG A 460 28.95 21.61 -2.09
N ASN A 461 28.56 20.38 -2.42
CA ASN A 461 27.96 20.10 -3.70
C ASN A 461 26.60 20.79 -3.77
N ALA A 462 26.42 21.69 -4.73
CA ALA A 462 25.22 22.51 -4.84
C ALA A 462 23.92 21.70 -4.86
N ALA A 463 23.88 20.55 -5.57
CA ALA A 463 22.69 19.71 -5.60
C ALA A 463 22.38 19.11 -4.22
N ARG A 464 23.39 18.57 -3.51
CA ARG A 464 23.20 17.99 -2.17
C ARG A 464 22.96 19.03 -1.09
N GLY A 465 23.61 20.20 -1.19
CA GLY A 465 23.43 21.33 -0.30
C GLY A 465 22.01 21.90 -0.32
N MET A 466 21.17 21.54 -1.30
CA MET A 466 19.74 21.88 -1.32
C MET A 466 18.87 20.91 -0.50
N HIS A 467 19.38 19.73 -0.13
CA HIS A 467 18.63 18.69 0.56
C HIS A 467 19.03 18.57 2.04
N ALA A 468 18.03 18.68 2.93
CA ALA A 468 18.25 18.59 4.38
C ALA A 468 18.89 17.26 4.82
N ALA A 469 18.67 16.17 4.08
CA ALA A 469 19.21 14.85 4.41
C ALA A 469 20.76 14.80 4.49
N TYR A 470 21.46 15.72 3.82
CA TYR A 470 22.94 15.81 3.84
C TYR A 470 23.49 16.84 4.85
N ASP A 471 22.60 17.57 5.53
CA ASP A 471 22.99 18.56 6.52
C ASP A 471 23.64 17.88 7.73
N LEU A 472 24.77 18.44 8.16
CA LEU A 472 25.41 18.05 9.42
C LEU A 472 24.95 19.02 10.50
N ARG A 473 24.21 18.51 11.48
CA ARG A 473 23.77 19.28 12.64
C ARG A 473 24.68 19.02 13.83
N ILE A 474 25.27 20.09 14.37
CA ILE A 474 26.13 20.06 15.54
C ILE A 474 25.36 20.66 16.72
N PRO A 475 25.10 19.90 17.80
CA PRO A 475 24.50 20.45 19.00
C PRO A 475 25.46 21.41 19.69
N VAL A 476 24.94 22.54 20.16
CA VAL A 476 25.71 23.58 20.85
C VAL A 476 25.08 23.91 22.21
N LYS A 477 25.93 24.21 23.19
CA LYS A 477 25.57 24.84 24.47
C LYS A 477 25.49 26.35 24.25
N ASN A 478 24.45 26.97 24.79
CA ASN A 478 24.27 28.41 24.78
C ASN A 478 24.73 29.00 26.11
N GLU A 479 25.66 29.95 26.08
CA GLU A 479 26.12 30.67 27.27
C GLU A 479 25.95 32.17 27.04
N VAL A 480 25.18 32.82 27.91
CA VAL A 480 25.04 34.28 27.86
C VAL A 480 26.27 34.92 28.52
N LEU A 481 26.93 35.81 27.78
CA LEU A 481 28.08 36.59 28.23
C LEU A 481 27.69 38.07 28.28
N GLY A 482 28.14 38.78 29.32
CA GLY A 482 27.97 40.22 29.44
C GLY A 482 29.32 40.93 29.54
N ALA A 483 29.54 41.95 28.70
CA ALA A 483 30.64 42.89 28.84
C ALA A 483 30.21 44.28 28.36
N GLU A 484 30.51 45.32 29.14
CA GLU A 484 30.35 46.74 28.75
C GLU A 484 28.97 47.14 28.18
N GLY A 485 27.88 46.63 28.77
CA GLY A 485 26.51 47.00 28.36
C GLY A 485 26.01 46.34 27.07
N GLN A 486 26.78 45.41 26.48
CA GLN A 486 26.33 44.53 25.41
C GLN A 486 26.34 43.06 25.89
N GLN A 487 25.24 42.35 25.62
CA GLN A 487 25.10 40.94 25.93
C GLN A 487 25.24 40.10 24.66
N PHE A 488 25.95 38.98 24.77
CA PHE A 488 26.23 38.06 23.67
C PHE A 488 25.83 36.64 24.06
N VAL A 489 25.48 35.83 23.08
CA VAL A 489 25.34 34.37 23.23
C VAL A 489 26.57 33.71 22.62
N ARG A 490 27.30 32.97 23.42
CA ARG A 490 28.36 32.06 22.97
C ARG A 490 27.76 30.68 22.74
N LEU A 491 27.90 30.19 21.52
CA LEU A 491 27.51 28.84 21.11
C LEU A 491 28.76 27.96 21.06
N THR A 492 28.88 27.06 22.01
CA THR A 492 30.02 26.11 22.09
C THR A 492 29.52 24.72 21.72
N PRO A 493 30.16 23.99 20.80
CA PRO A 493 29.81 22.60 20.51
C PRO A 493 29.73 21.76 21.79
N VAL A 494 28.72 20.88 21.89
CA VAL A 494 28.62 19.95 23.03
C VAL A 494 29.81 19.00 23.07
N ASP A 495 30.29 18.58 21.90
CA ASP A 495 31.54 17.83 21.74
C ASP A 495 32.73 18.80 21.59
N GLU A 496 33.59 18.83 22.60
CA GLU A 496 34.76 19.73 22.66
C GLU A 496 35.86 19.41 21.62
N SER A 497 35.80 18.22 21.01
CA SER A 497 36.69 17.83 19.91
C SER A 497 36.32 18.52 18.59
N VAL A 498 35.08 18.99 18.46
CA VAL A 498 34.57 19.64 17.25
C VAL A 498 35.02 21.09 17.18
N ASP A 499 35.60 21.46 16.03
CA ASP A 499 36.00 22.83 15.71
C ASP A 499 35.16 23.35 14.54
N LEU A 500 34.27 24.30 14.83
CA LEU A 500 33.33 24.87 13.87
C LEU A 500 34.04 25.60 12.72
N TYR A 501 35.18 26.26 12.97
CA TYR A 501 35.95 26.92 11.92
C TYR A 501 36.59 25.89 10.99
N ARG A 502 37.18 24.82 11.52
CA ARG A 502 37.75 23.74 10.67
C ARG A 502 36.67 23.07 9.83
N LEU A 503 35.47 22.84 10.39
CA LEU A 503 34.34 22.30 9.63
C LEU A 503 33.88 23.23 8.49
N SER A 504 33.93 24.55 8.68
CA SER A 504 33.62 25.51 7.60
C SER A 504 34.60 25.43 6.41
N LYS A 505 35.80 24.85 6.61
CA LYS A 505 36.76 24.62 5.52
C LYS A 505 36.46 23.38 4.69
N THR A 506 35.67 22.44 5.20
CA THR A 506 35.29 21.20 4.49
C THR A 506 33.83 21.22 4.02
N ARG A 507 32.94 21.91 4.74
CA ARG A 507 31.50 22.07 4.42
C ARG A 507 31.14 23.53 4.16
N ASP A 508 29.89 23.80 3.77
CA ASP A 508 29.35 25.18 3.73
C ASP A 508 28.63 25.50 5.04
N GLY A 509 29.01 26.59 5.69
CA GLY A 509 28.51 26.98 7.01
C GLY A 509 29.54 27.77 7.83
N PRO A 510 29.28 28.03 9.11
CA PRO A 510 28.15 27.55 9.91
C PRO A 510 26.83 28.31 9.67
N TYR A 511 25.72 27.59 9.82
CA TYR A 511 24.36 28.14 9.81
C TYR A 511 23.72 27.95 11.19
N ALA A 512 23.39 29.03 11.90
CA ALA A 512 22.74 28.91 13.21
C ALA A 512 21.21 28.80 13.05
N VAL A 513 20.57 27.87 13.77
CA VAL A 513 19.11 27.66 13.70
C VAL A 513 18.41 28.56 14.71
N PHE A 514 18.03 29.76 14.26
CA PHE A 514 17.31 30.75 15.07
C PHE A 514 15.88 30.29 15.37
N GLY A 515 15.31 30.79 16.47
CA GLY A 515 13.87 30.71 16.75
C GLY A 515 13.04 31.60 15.82
N ASP A 516 11.71 31.41 15.84
CA ASP A 516 10.79 32.31 15.13
C ASP A 516 10.87 33.73 15.70
N PHE A 517 11.02 34.73 14.82
CA PHE A 517 11.12 36.14 15.19
C PHE A 517 9.71 36.73 15.33
N ARG A 518 9.34 37.12 16.55
CA ARG A 518 8.05 37.72 16.88
C ARG A 518 8.19 39.21 17.12
N PHE A 519 7.23 39.98 16.60
CA PHE A 519 7.20 41.43 16.73
C PHE A 519 5.77 41.97 16.61
N GLU A 520 5.56 43.17 17.13
CA GLU A 520 4.33 43.93 16.91
C GLU A 520 4.50 44.82 15.68
N GLY A 521 3.62 44.63 14.69
CA GLY A 521 3.64 45.36 13.44
C GLY A 521 2.54 46.41 13.39
N LEU A 522 2.91 47.69 13.36
CA LEU A 522 2.00 48.81 13.11
C LEU A 522 1.77 48.95 11.60
N VAL A 523 0.52 48.86 11.18
CA VAL A 523 0.11 49.08 9.78
C VAL A 523 -0.19 50.55 9.59
N THR A 524 0.44 51.18 8.60
CA THR A 524 0.30 52.61 8.33
C THR A 524 0.00 52.87 6.85
N LYS A 525 -0.43 54.11 6.59
CA LYS A 525 -0.94 54.69 5.34
C LYS A 525 -0.69 53.91 4.04
N MET A 526 -1.78 53.66 3.33
CA MET A 526 -1.83 53.14 1.97
C MET A 526 -1.02 53.98 0.99
N PHE A 527 -0.27 53.32 0.13
CA PHE A 527 0.40 53.99 -0.99
C PHE A 527 0.30 53.15 -2.27
N GLN A 528 0.17 53.86 -3.39
CA GLN A 528 0.07 53.27 -4.71
C GLN A 528 1.49 52.94 -5.22
N THR A 529 1.71 51.68 -5.61
CA THR A 529 2.90 51.27 -6.36
C THR A 529 2.50 50.81 -7.76
N ARG A 530 3.49 50.52 -8.62
CA ARG A 530 3.25 49.83 -9.90
C ARG A 530 2.55 48.47 -9.76
N TRP A 531 2.55 47.91 -8.55
CA TRP A 531 1.96 46.61 -8.22
C TRP A 531 0.59 46.73 -7.53
N GLY A 532 -0.02 47.92 -7.44
CA GLY A 532 -1.33 48.16 -6.81
C GLY A 532 -1.25 49.00 -5.54
N VAL A 533 -2.33 49.03 -4.75
CA VAL A 533 -2.39 49.67 -3.43
C VAL A 533 -1.77 48.72 -2.39
N HIS A 534 -0.92 49.26 -1.52
CA HIS A 534 -0.24 48.50 -0.46
C HIS A 534 -0.28 49.24 0.87
N HIS A 535 -0.26 48.48 1.96
CA HIS A 535 0.00 48.96 3.30
C HIS A 535 1.49 48.96 3.62
N ALA A 536 1.89 49.88 4.49
CA ALA A 536 3.22 49.93 5.07
C ALA A 536 3.21 49.32 6.47
N LEU A 537 3.98 48.25 6.70
CA LEU A 537 4.18 47.66 8.02
C LEU A 537 5.45 48.23 8.67
N PHE A 538 5.32 48.73 9.89
CA PHE A 538 6.41 49.20 10.75
C PHE A 538 6.53 48.31 11.98
N GLU A 539 7.76 48.05 12.41
CA GLU A 539 8.00 47.44 13.72
C GLU A 539 7.72 48.49 14.79
N VAL A 540 6.87 48.19 15.77
CA VAL A 540 6.70 49.05 16.95
C VAL A 540 8.03 49.05 17.72
N ASP A 541 8.53 50.25 18.08
CA ASP A 541 9.91 50.50 18.52
C ASP A 541 10.48 49.36 19.40
N PRO A 542 11.48 48.59 18.91
CA PRO A 542 12.10 47.56 19.71
C PRO A 542 12.92 48.20 20.84
N PRO A 543 13.01 47.57 22.02
CA PRO A 543 13.88 48.06 23.09
C PRO A 543 15.32 48.24 22.59
N PRO A 544 16.09 49.23 23.11
CA PRO A 544 17.33 49.75 22.52
C PRO A 544 18.50 48.75 22.40
N TYR A 545 18.32 47.49 22.81
CA TYR A 545 19.35 46.45 22.87
C TYR A 545 19.01 45.20 22.06
N ARG A 546 17.98 45.19 21.18
CA ARG A 546 17.66 44.01 20.36
C ARG A 546 18.54 43.97 19.09
N PRO A 547 19.48 43.01 18.95
CA PRO A 547 20.36 42.93 17.79
C PRO A 547 19.64 42.43 16.52
N LEU A 548 18.47 41.80 16.65
CA LEU A 548 17.58 41.44 15.55
C LEU A 548 16.36 42.38 15.55
N SER A 549 16.23 43.14 14.47
CA SER A 549 15.05 43.94 14.12
C SER A 549 14.56 43.52 12.75
N LEU A 550 13.33 43.90 12.37
CA LEU A 550 12.86 43.66 11.02
C LEU A 550 13.78 44.28 9.94
N ARG A 551 14.42 45.44 10.22
CA ARG A 551 15.39 46.04 9.28
C ARG A 551 16.58 45.14 8.98
N THR A 552 17.02 44.36 9.96
CA THR A 552 18.12 43.40 9.81
C THR A 552 17.66 42.01 9.37
N THR A 553 16.41 41.65 9.63
CA THR A 553 15.86 40.30 9.40
C THR A 553 15.20 40.15 8.04
N VAL A 554 14.46 41.15 7.55
CA VAL A 554 13.74 41.12 6.26
C VAL A 554 14.66 40.87 5.05
N PRO A 555 15.89 41.43 4.99
CA PRO A 555 16.81 41.12 3.88
C PRO A 555 17.39 39.70 3.93
N SER A 556 17.13 38.92 4.99
CA SER A 556 17.72 37.60 5.17
C SER A 556 16.85 36.51 4.57
N ALA A 557 17.43 35.74 3.64
CA ALA A 557 16.81 34.54 3.06
C ALA A 557 16.52 33.41 4.09
N ALA A 558 16.94 33.58 5.34
CA ALA A 558 16.74 32.61 6.41
C ALA A 558 15.38 32.72 7.11
N PHE A 559 14.57 33.76 6.84
CA PHE A 559 13.25 33.94 7.43
C PHE A 559 12.16 33.98 6.36
N ARG A 560 10.95 33.54 6.71
CA ARG A 560 9.76 33.62 5.85
C ARG A 560 8.65 34.38 6.57
N GLY A 561 7.89 35.19 5.84
CA GLY A 561 6.81 36.02 6.38
C GLY A 561 6.87 37.47 5.89
N PRO A 562 6.22 38.42 6.58
CA PRO A 562 5.57 38.26 7.89
C PRO A 562 4.19 37.58 7.80
N TYR A 563 3.85 36.78 8.82
CA TYR A 563 2.55 36.13 9.00
C TYR A 563 1.87 36.66 10.27
N PHE A 564 0.55 36.56 10.36
CA PHE A 564 -0.14 36.76 11.65
C PHE A 564 0.30 35.71 12.66
N ASP A 565 0.56 36.14 13.89
CA ASP A 565 0.77 35.23 15.00
C ASP A 565 -0.57 34.96 15.71
N ASN A 566 -1.23 33.88 15.32
CA ASN A 566 -2.45 33.37 15.95
C ASN A 566 -2.16 32.31 17.03
N GLY A 567 -0.89 32.14 17.41
CA GLY A 567 -0.47 31.10 18.36
C GLY A 567 -0.45 29.68 17.77
N GLU A 568 -0.75 29.50 16.48
CA GLU A 568 -0.72 28.18 15.85
C GLU A 568 0.70 27.69 15.57
N ALA A 569 0.84 26.36 15.60
CA ALA A 569 2.04 25.67 15.18
C ALA A 569 2.31 25.90 13.68
N ARG A 570 3.59 25.78 13.32
CA ARG A 570 4.05 25.94 11.94
C ARG A 570 3.28 24.99 11.00
N PRO A 571 2.72 25.48 9.87
CA PRO A 571 1.93 24.64 8.99
C PRO A 571 2.78 23.51 8.41
N PRO A 572 2.33 22.24 8.50
CA PRO A 572 3.07 21.11 7.97
C PRO A 572 3.11 21.18 6.43
N LEU A 573 4.16 20.62 5.85
CA LEU A 573 4.25 20.48 4.41
C LEU A 573 3.13 19.55 3.91
N ALA A 574 2.40 20.00 2.90
CA ALA A 574 1.31 19.25 2.30
C ALA A 574 1.60 18.91 0.84
N MET A 575 1.04 17.79 0.38
CA MET A 575 1.10 17.32 -1.00
C MET A 575 -0.26 17.51 -1.65
N VAL A 576 -0.30 18.02 -2.88
CA VAL A 576 -1.57 18.20 -3.60
C VAL A 576 -1.89 16.92 -4.35
N ALA A 577 -3.04 16.30 -4.06
CA ALA A 577 -3.47 15.12 -4.78
C ALA A 577 -3.89 15.45 -6.21
N ARG A 578 -3.70 14.47 -7.11
CA ARG A 578 -4.16 14.53 -8.50
C ARG A 578 -5.66 14.82 -8.60
N GLU A 579 -6.04 15.45 -9.70
CA GLU A 579 -7.43 15.62 -10.10
C GLU A 579 -8.18 14.28 -10.17
N GLY A 580 -9.37 14.19 -9.55
CA GLY A 580 -10.15 12.96 -9.44
C GLY A 580 -9.86 12.11 -8.18
N PHE A 581 -8.86 12.48 -7.36
CA PHE A 581 -8.64 11.83 -6.07
C PHE A 581 -9.73 12.22 -5.06
N GLU A 582 -10.81 11.45 -4.98
CA GLU A 582 -11.99 11.72 -4.12
C GLU A 582 -11.97 10.99 -2.76
N ALA A 583 -10.90 11.17 -1.99
CA ALA A 583 -10.88 10.69 -0.60
C ALA A 583 -11.79 11.54 0.33
N PRO A 584 -12.40 10.95 1.38
CA PRO A 584 -13.12 11.72 2.38
C PRO A 584 -12.20 12.71 3.13
N ILE A 585 -12.70 13.91 3.43
CA ILE A 585 -11.97 14.91 4.23
C ILE A 585 -11.87 14.40 5.67
N GLY A 586 -10.72 14.58 6.31
CA GLY A 586 -10.38 14.04 7.62
C GLY A 586 -9.98 12.55 7.59
N ALA A 587 -10.04 11.88 6.44
CA ALA A 587 -9.58 10.50 6.34
C ALA A 587 -8.07 10.42 6.53
N ARG A 588 -7.63 9.45 7.33
CA ARG A 588 -6.23 9.05 7.37
C ARG A 588 -5.99 7.92 6.39
N ILE A 589 -5.09 8.16 5.45
CA ILE A 589 -4.75 7.23 4.38
C ILE A 589 -3.30 6.83 4.54
N GLN A 590 -3.06 5.52 4.54
CA GLN A 590 -1.70 5.03 4.44
C GLN A 590 -1.23 5.21 3.00
N MET A 591 -0.03 5.74 2.85
CA MET A 591 0.64 5.97 1.58
C MET A 591 2.02 5.34 1.59
N GLU A 592 2.63 5.18 0.42
CA GLU A 592 4.00 4.71 0.30
C GLU A 592 4.75 5.41 -0.83
N PHE A 593 6.04 5.67 -0.61
CA PHE A 593 7.00 5.96 -1.66
C PHE A 593 7.67 4.66 -2.09
N ARG A 594 7.82 4.46 -3.40
CA ARG A 594 8.48 3.27 -3.96
C ARG A 594 9.82 3.66 -4.55
N PRO A 595 10.87 2.83 -4.40
CA PRO A 595 12.09 3.06 -5.16
C PRO A 595 11.78 2.92 -6.66
N PRO A 596 12.48 3.67 -7.53
CA PRO A 596 12.42 3.42 -8.96
C PRO A 596 12.78 1.96 -9.27
N PRO A 597 12.17 1.29 -10.27
CA PRO A 597 12.43 -0.11 -10.59
C PRO A 597 13.90 -0.43 -10.86
N ARG A 598 14.65 0.54 -11.38
CA ARG A 598 16.09 0.43 -11.67
C ARG A 598 16.98 0.96 -10.53
N GLY A 599 16.45 1.07 -9.32
CA GLY A 599 17.14 1.55 -8.13
C GLY A 599 17.09 3.06 -7.96
N MET A 600 17.23 3.51 -6.72
CA MET A 600 17.29 4.90 -6.30
C MET A 600 18.68 5.49 -6.58
N GLU A 601 18.70 6.65 -7.25
CA GLU A 601 19.90 7.45 -7.49
C GLU A 601 20.15 8.39 -6.33
N PHE A 602 20.72 7.83 -5.27
CA PHE A 602 20.95 8.53 -4.01
C PHE A 602 22.21 8.04 -3.31
N GLY A 603 22.94 8.98 -2.72
CA GLY A 603 24.23 8.71 -2.07
C GLY A 603 25.44 9.05 -2.94
N HIS A 604 26.62 8.78 -2.42
CA HIS A 604 27.87 8.99 -3.16
C HIS A 604 28.92 7.93 -2.85
N LEU A 605 29.75 7.65 -3.83
CA LEU A 605 30.84 6.71 -3.71
C LEU A 605 32.03 7.34 -2.98
N LEU A 606 32.49 6.65 -1.95
CA LEU A 606 33.76 6.94 -1.30
C LEU A 606 34.93 6.38 -2.12
N THR A 607 36.12 6.95 -1.92
CA THR A 607 37.37 6.43 -2.49
C THR A 607 37.67 5.00 -2.01
N SER A 608 37.09 4.58 -0.88
CA SER A 608 37.16 3.21 -0.36
C SER A 608 36.32 2.21 -1.15
N GLY A 609 35.45 2.68 -2.06
CA GLY A 609 34.53 1.83 -2.82
C GLY A 609 33.18 1.59 -2.17
N GLU A 610 32.93 2.18 -0.99
CA GLU A 610 31.67 2.14 -0.27
C GLU A 610 30.68 3.19 -0.81
N LEU A 611 29.40 2.83 -0.92
CA LEU A 611 28.34 3.81 -1.20
C LEU A 611 27.82 4.39 0.12
N MET A 612 27.91 5.71 0.26
CA MET A 612 27.46 6.43 1.45
C MET A 612 26.10 7.10 1.23
N THR A 613 25.17 6.89 2.15
CA THR A 613 23.87 7.57 2.20
C THR A 613 23.61 8.21 3.56
N PRO A 614 22.66 9.16 3.64
CA PRO A 614 22.04 9.56 4.89
C PRO A 614 21.50 8.36 5.68
N PRO A 615 21.44 8.47 7.02
CA PRO A 615 21.02 7.39 7.91
C PRO A 615 19.48 7.31 7.98
N TRP A 616 18.84 7.11 6.84
CA TRP A 616 17.41 6.82 6.81
C TRP A 616 17.17 5.39 7.27
N ALA A 617 16.27 5.21 8.23
CA ALA A 617 16.03 3.91 8.86
C ALA A 617 15.73 2.81 7.84
N PHE A 618 14.87 3.08 6.84
CA PHE A 618 14.50 2.10 5.81
C PHE A 618 15.65 1.73 4.85
N LEU A 619 16.66 2.59 4.70
CA LEU A 619 17.83 2.24 3.90
C LEU A 619 18.67 1.15 4.57
N ALA A 620 18.65 1.05 5.91
CA ALA A 620 19.37 0.02 6.64
C ALA A 620 18.91 -1.41 6.29
N ASP A 621 17.64 -1.57 5.89
CA ASP A 621 17.05 -2.83 5.46
C ASP A 621 17.33 -3.17 3.98
N THR A 622 18.09 -2.32 3.27
CA THR A 622 18.40 -2.53 1.86
C THR A 622 19.42 -3.65 1.71
N THR A 623 19.01 -4.71 1.01
CA THR A 623 19.85 -5.89 0.75
C THR A 623 20.40 -5.92 -0.67
N THR A 624 19.90 -5.08 -1.57
CA THR A 624 20.24 -5.13 -3.00
C THR A 624 20.58 -3.75 -3.55
N ALA A 625 21.68 -3.68 -4.31
CA ALA A 625 22.02 -2.58 -5.18
C ALA A 625 21.95 -3.03 -6.65
N VAL A 626 21.62 -2.10 -7.54
CA VAL A 626 21.54 -2.29 -8.99
C VAL A 626 22.69 -1.56 -9.64
N ILE A 627 23.37 -2.23 -10.55
CA ILE A 627 24.20 -1.58 -11.55
C ILE A 627 23.44 -1.67 -12.88
N ARG A 628 23.01 -0.51 -13.36
CA ARG A 628 22.20 -0.37 -14.57
C ARG A 628 23.07 -0.59 -15.80
N HIS A 629 22.61 -1.40 -16.75
CA HIS A 629 23.18 -1.41 -18.09
C HIS A 629 22.67 -0.18 -18.85
N LYS A 630 23.54 0.50 -19.61
CA LYS A 630 23.22 1.80 -20.23
C LYS A 630 22.06 1.73 -21.24
N THR A 631 21.89 0.60 -21.93
CA THR A 631 20.94 0.47 -23.05
C THR A 631 19.93 -0.67 -22.92
N ASP A 632 20.11 -1.60 -21.99
CA ASP A 632 19.34 -2.85 -21.95
C ASP A 632 19.02 -3.23 -20.50
N PRO A 633 17.83 -2.87 -19.99
CA PRO A 633 17.44 -3.13 -18.60
C PRO A 633 17.48 -4.61 -18.20
N SER A 634 17.36 -5.54 -19.15
CA SER A 634 17.43 -6.98 -18.87
C SER A 634 18.82 -7.45 -18.43
N LYS A 635 19.85 -6.62 -18.66
CA LYS A 635 21.25 -6.88 -18.29
C LYS A 635 21.66 -6.17 -16.99
N ASP A 636 20.72 -5.54 -16.29
CA ASP A 636 20.99 -4.90 -15.01
C ASP A 636 21.51 -5.93 -13.99
N LEU A 637 22.55 -5.56 -13.25
CA LEU A 637 23.20 -6.45 -12.29
C LEU A 637 22.69 -6.17 -10.88
N LEU A 638 22.09 -7.18 -10.27
CA LEU A 638 21.68 -7.15 -8.86
C LEU A 638 22.82 -7.62 -7.97
N ILE A 639 23.24 -6.76 -7.05
CA ILE A 639 24.38 -6.98 -6.17
C ILE A 639 23.87 -7.00 -4.73
N PRO A 640 24.11 -8.10 -3.98
CA PRO A 640 23.79 -8.12 -2.57
C PRO A 640 24.67 -7.10 -1.84
N VAL A 641 24.07 -6.28 -0.98
CA VAL A 641 24.77 -5.28 -0.16
C VAL A 641 24.42 -5.41 1.30
N SER A 642 25.33 -4.97 2.16
CA SER A 642 25.11 -4.84 3.60
C SER A 642 25.32 -3.39 4.03
N ALA A 643 24.38 -2.87 4.81
CA ALA A 643 24.46 -1.53 5.37
C ALA A 643 25.21 -1.53 6.71
N THR A 644 26.02 -0.51 6.97
CA THR A 644 26.63 -0.28 8.28
C THR A 644 26.58 1.21 8.60
N LEU A 645 26.13 1.56 9.81
CA LEU A 645 26.13 2.95 10.27
C LEU A 645 27.52 3.32 10.77
N VAL A 646 28.17 4.29 10.12
CA VAL A 646 29.50 4.80 10.49
C VAL A 646 29.46 6.32 10.46
N ASP A 647 29.83 6.96 11.56
CA ASP A 647 29.88 8.42 11.72
C ASP A 647 28.58 9.14 11.29
N GLY A 648 27.43 8.54 11.62
CA GLY A 648 26.12 9.10 11.30
C GLY A 648 25.73 9.03 9.82
N THR A 649 26.39 8.17 9.05
CA THR A 649 26.05 7.88 7.65
C THR A 649 25.95 6.37 7.43
N LEU A 650 25.03 5.94 6.58
CA LEU A 650 24.93 4.55 6.18
C LEU A 650 25.92 4.27 5.06
N ARG A 651 26.72 3.22 5.22
CA ARG A 651 27.69 2.77 4.24
C ARG A 651 27.29 1.39 3.74
N PHE A 652 27.26 1.25 2.42
CA PHE A 652 26.91 0.00 1.75
C PHE A 652 28.15 -0.64 1.18
N LEU A 653 28.39 -1.89 1.62
CA LEU A 653 29.43 -2.76 1.13
C LEU A 653 28.84 -3.83 0.21
N SER A 654 29.56 -4.16 -0.85
CA SER A 654 29.18 -5.25 -1.76
C SER A 654 29.47 -6.62 -1.13
N GLY A 655 28.47 -7.50 -1.14
CA GLY A 655 28.62 -8.91 -0.77
C GLY A 655 29.31 -9.75 -1.85
N ARG A 656 29.57 -9.19 -3.04
CA ARG A 656 30.23 -9.86 -4.16
C ARG A 656 31.73 -9.55 -4.19
N LYS A 657 32.57 -10.58 -4.06
CA LYS A 657 34.05 -10.45 -4.08
C LYS A 657 34.59 -9.91 -5.41
N ASP A 658 33.91 -10.19 -6.52
CA ASP A 658 34.29 -9.72 -7.84
C ASP A 658 33.96 -8.22 -8.06
N ILE A 659 33.02 -7.70 -7.28
CA ILE A 659 32.56 -6.30 -7.28
C ILE A 659 32.71 -5.73 -5.86
N ALA A 660 33.88 -5.93 -5.25
CA ALA A 660 34.11 -5.50 -3.87
C ALA A 660 34.21 -3.96 -3.71
N ASP A 661 34.55 -3.27 -4.79
CA ASP A 661 34.81 -1.83 -4.82
C ASP A 661 34.00 -1.21 -5.97
N PHE A 662 32.96 -0.44 -5.62
CA PHE A 662 32.10 0.23 -6.59
C PHE A 662 32.80 1.37 -7.33
N ALA A 663 33.93 1.89 -6.81
CA ALA A 663 34.66 3.02 -7.40
C ALA A 663 35.56 2.62 -8.59
N LYS A 664 35.78 1.33 -8.84
CA LYS A 664 36.61 0.84 -9.96
C LYS A 664 35.90 0.95 -11.31
N ALA A 665 35.80 2.17 -11.81
CA ALA A 665 35.11 2.58 -13.03
C ALA A 665 35.55 1.84 -14.31
N ASP A 666 36.82 1.41 -14.41
CA ASP A 666 37.36 0.76 -15.62
C ASP A 666 36.67 -0.56 -16.00
N ARG A 667 35.99 -1.22 -15.05
CA ARG A 667 35.24 -2.46 -15.30
C ARG A 667 33.83 -2.23 -15.85
N TRP A 668 33.34 -0.99 -15.85
CA TRP A 668 31.90 -0.67 -15.99
C TRP A 668 31.57 0.16 -17.24
N ARG A 669 32.30 0.00 -18.35
CA ARG A 669 32.07 0.83 -19.57
C ARG A 669 30.62 0.78 -20.09
N ALA A 670 29.96 -0.38 -19.98
CA ALA A 670 28.58 -0.60 -20.41
C ALA A 670 27.51 -0.31 -19.32
N TYR A 671 27.94 0.09 -18.13
CA TYR A 671 27.13 0.11 -16.92
C TYR A 671 27.17 1.48 -16.20
N THR A 672 26.18 1.79 -15.37
CA THR A 672 26.10 2.97 -14.49
C THR A 672 25.60 2.55 -13.10
N GLY A 673 25.97 3.31 -12.07
CA GLY A 673 25.60 3.02 -10.67
C GLY A 673 26.79 3.09 -9.72
N PRO A 674 26.63 2.61 -8.47
CA PRO A 674 25.54 1.78 -7.96
C PRO A 674 24.29 2.58 -7.55
N TYR A 675 23.12 1.95 -7.71
CA TYR A 675 21.81 2.47 -7.30
C TYR A 675 21.21 1.54 -6.24
N LEU A 676 20.58 2.05 -5.19
CA LEU A 676 20.03 1.18 -4.13
C LEU A 676 18.60 0.76 -4.46
N LEU A 677 18.22 -0.48 -4.15
CA LEU A 677 16.81 -0.95 -4.18
C LEU A 677 16.29 -1.12 -2.75
N PRO A 678 15.99 -0.02 -2.04
CA PRO A 678 15.43 -0.11 -0.69
C PRO A 678 13.98 -0.59 -0.71
N PRO A 679 13.44 -1.08 0.42
CA PRO A 679 12.01 -1.36 0.52
C PRO A 679 11.16 -0.08 0.34
N PRO A 680 9.88 -0.19 -0.07
CA PRO A 680 8.96 0.94 -0.10
C PRO A 680 8.81 1.60 1.28
N GLN A 681 8.83 2.92 1.33
CA GLN A 681 8.69 3.69 2.57
C GLN A 681 7.24 4.10 2.78
N ARG A 682 6.60 3.56 3.81
CA ARG A 682 5.22 3.91 4.17
C ARG A 682 5.15 5.21 4.98
N LEU A 683 4.08 5.97 4.79
CA LEU A 683 3.74 7.15 5.58
C LEU A 683 2.23 7.30 5.69
N GLU A 684 1.76 7.86 6.80
CA GLU A 684 0.34 8.20 6.97
C GLU A 684 0.10 9.63 6.51
N VAL A 685 -1.00 9.87 5.78
CA VAL A 685 -1.46 11.22 5.44
C VAL A 685 -2.86 11.47 5.95
N GLU A 686 -3.13 12.70 6.35
CA GLU A 686 -4.48 13.20 6.59
C GLU A 686 -4.97 13.96 5.35
N VAL A 687 -6.20 13.66 4.94
CA VAL A 687 -6.85 14.26 3.77
C VAL A 687 -7.57 15.54 4.20
N HIS A 688 -7.19 16.66 3.61
CA HIS A 688 -7.84 17.95 3.80
C HIS A 688 -8.48 18.44 2.49
N ALA A 689 -9.44 19.36 2.61
CA ALA A 689 -9.99 20.11 1.49
C ALA A 689 -9.35 21.49 1.41
N GLY A 690 -9.24 22.01 0.19
CA GLY A 690 -8.52 23.24 -0.10
C GLY A 690 -7.01 23.00 0.02
N ALA A 691 -6.25 23.43 -0.98
CA ALA A 691 -4.84 23.68 -0.75
C ALA A 691 -4.76 24.79 0.31
N ARG A 692 -3.84 24.67 1.29
CA ARG A 692 -3.52 25.76 2.22
C ARG A 692 -2.89 26.92 1.43
N PHE A 693 -3.71 27.58 0.61
CA PHE A 693 -3.40 28.83 -0.06
C PHE A 693 -3.94 29.95 0.82
N PRO A 694 -3.08 30.76 1.46
CA PRO A 694 -3.41 32.15 1.68
C PRO A 694 -3.22 32.86 0.33
N ALA A 695 -4.08 32.60 -0.64
CA ALA A 695 -4.14 33.49 -1.79
C ALA A 695 -4.88 34.74 -1.33
N SER A 696 -4.17 35.87 -1.28
CA SER A 696 -4.76 37.19 -1.00
C SER A 696 -5.81 37.52 -2.07
N SER A 697 -6.94 38.09 -1.67
CA SER A 697 -8.10 38.38 -2.53
C SER A 697 -7.77 39.21 -3.78
N SER A 698 -6.74 40.06 -3.78
CA SER A 698 -6.29 40.84 -4.96
C SER A 698 -5.61 40.03 -6.06
N TYR A 699 -4.94 38.91 -5.75
CA TYR A 699 -4.38 38.05 -6.80
C TYR A 699 -5.52 37.45 -7.63
N LEU A 700 -6.64 37.15 -6.97
CA LEU A 700 -7.84 36.62 -7.57
C LEU A 700 -8.57 37.70 -8.35
N SER A 701 -8.78 38.89 -7.76
CA SER A 701 -9.49 39.97 -8.44
C SER A 701 -8.77 40.48 -9.71
N ARG A 702 -7.42 40.48 -9.74
CA ARG A 702 -6.64 40.80 -10.95
C ARG A 702 -6.78 39.78 -12.07
N LEU A 703 -7.09 38.53 -11.73
CA LEU A 703 -7.41 37.46 -12.68
C LEU A 703 -8.91 37.37 -12.98
N GLY A 704 -9.75 38.24 -12.38
CA GLY A 704 -11.21 38.20 -12.50
C GLY A 704 -11.86 37.06 -11.71
N LEU A 705 -11.19 36.56 -10.68
CA LEU A 705 -11.58 35.41 -9.85
C LEU A 705 -11.99 35.91 -8.45
N ASP A 706 -13.11 35.42 -7.92
CA ASP A 706 -13.53 35.51 -6.51
C ASP A 706 -12.80 34.45 -5.64
N ARG A 707 -12.75 34.62 -4.31
CA ARG A 707 -12.27 33.61 -3.34
C ARG A 707 -13.15 32.35 -3.37
N SER A 708 -14.44 32.50 -3.68
CA SER A 708 -15.31 31.36 -4.02
C SER A 708 -14.94 30.71 -5.36
N SER A 709 -14.24 31.41 -6.25
CA SER A 709 -13.72 30.91 -7.54
C SER A 709 -12.24 30.48 -7.49
N LEU A 710 -11.57 30.64 -6.34
CA LEU A 710 -10.53 29.69 -5.91
C LEU A 710 -11.09 28.31 -5.62
N ALA A 711 -12.42 28.14 -5.78
CA ALA A 711 -12.94 26.99 -6.50
C ALA A 711 -12.40 26.83 -7.95
N GLY A 712 -11.10 27.08 -8.15
CA GLY A 712 -10.40 26.74 -9.35
C GLY A 712 -10.21 25.22 -9.41
N PRO A 713 -9.55 24.68 -10.45
CA PRO A 713 -9.33 23.24 -10.61
C PRO A 713 -8.58 22.54 -9.46
N LEU A 714 -8.22 23.26 -8.39
CA LEU A 714 -7.55 22.80 -7.18
C LEU A 714 -8.43 22.80 -5.90
N SER A 715 -9.63 23.42 -5.86
CA SER A 715 -10.48 23.36 -4.65
C SER A 715 -11.09 21.99 -4.41
N ASP A 716 -11.44 21.32 -5.51
CA ASP A 716 -11.95 19.97 -5.51
C ASP A 716 -10.81 18.97 -5.27
N ARG A 717 -9.56 19.41 -5.40
CA ARG A 717 -8.40 18.56 -5.13
C ARG A 717 -8.19 18.41 -3.64
N ARG A 718 -7.75 17.21 -3.27
CA ARG A 718 -7.43 16.88 -1.89
C ARG A 718 -6.01 17.27 -1.56
N THR A 719 -5.83 17.80 -0.38
CA THR A 719 -4.52 18.15 0.17
C THR A 719 -4.14 17.07 1.17
N LEU A 720 -2.98 16.46 0.99
CA LEU A 720 -2.50 15.37 1.83
C LEU A 720 -1.40 15.89 2.75
N VAL A 721 -1.70 15.94 4.04
CA VAL A 721 -0.74 16.37 5.06
C VAL A 721 -0.13 15.12 5.68
N ALA A 722 1.19 14.97 5.57
CA ALA A 722 1.85 13.83 6.18
C ALA A 722 1.80 13.91 7.71
N VAL A 723 1.38 12.82 8.35
CA VAL A 723 1.47 12.65 9.80
C VAL A 723 2.92 12.30 10.12
N HIS A 724 3.69 13.32 10.49
CA HIS A 724 5.10 13.21 10.80
C HIS A 724 5.44 14.03 12.07
N PRO A 725 6.37 13.60 12.93
CA PRO A 725 6.71 14.33 14.16
C PRO A 725 7.18 15.77 13.92
N TYR A 726 7.74 16.02 12.74
CA TYR A 726 8.17 17.33 12.28
C TYR A 726 7.35 17.73 11.05
N GLY A 727 6.86 18.98 11.01
CA GLY A 727 6.11 19.49 9.86
C GLY A 727 6.97 19.82 8.62
N GLU A 728 8.30 19.70 8.71
CA GLU A 728 9.23 20.03 7.62
C GLU A 728 10.49 19.14 7.66
N PRO A 729 11.25 19.04 6.55
CA PRO A 729 12.55 18.38 6.52
C PRO A 729 13.52 18.97 7.54
N GLN A 730 14.02 18.11 8.43
CA GLN A 730 15.04 18.47 9.42
C GLN A 730 16.40 17.88 9.04
N GLY A 731 16.46 16.78 8.27
CA GLY A 731 17.72 16.10 8.03
C GLY A 731 18.24 15.29 9.22
N SER A 732 19.44 14.73 9.08
CA SER A 732 20.00 13.80 10.06
C SER A 732 20.58 14.49 11.31
N ARG A 733 20.47 13.80 12.45
CA ARG A 733 21.18 14.12 13.71
C ARG A 733 22.33 13.15 14.02
N GLY A 734 22.75 12.35 13.04
CA GLY A 734 23.80 11.34 13.20
C GLY A 734 23.33 9.96 13.63
N GLU A 735 22.02 9.75 13.78
CA GLU A 735 21.40 8.45 14.09
C GLU A 735 20.42 8.04 12.98
N LEU A 736 20.00 6.77 13.00
CA LEU A 736 18.93 6.29 12.11
C LEU A 736 17.63 7.03 12.43
N TYR A 737 17.02 7.64 11.43
CA TYR A 737 15.76 8.37 11.59
C TYR A 737 14.79 8.08 10.45
N THR A 738 13.50 8.34 10.72
CA THR A 738 12.46 8.31 9.69
C THR A 738 12.52 9.61 8.90
N PRO A 739 12.79 9.57 7.58
CA PRO A 739 12.88 10.77 6.77
C PRO A 739 11.52 11.43 6.58
N HIS A 740 11.50 12.76 6.57
CA HIS A 740 10.32 13.52 6.19
C HIS A 740 9.97 13.23 4.70
N PRO A 741 8.70 13.13 4.29
CA PRO A 741 8.30 12.83 2.91
C PRO A 741 8.95 13.70 1.83
N ALA A 742 9.18 14.99 2.10
CA ALA A 742 9.91 15.86 1.17
C ALA A 742 11.42 15.61 1.06
N GLU A 743 12.02 14.87 1.99
CA GLU A 743 13.38 14.35 1.83
C GLU A 743 13.39 13.15 0.86
N LEU A 744 12.28 12.40 0.76
CA LEU A 744 12.12 11.23 -0.10
C LEU A 744 11.69 11.56 -1.53
N ALA A 745 10.75 12.49 -1.68
CA ALA A 745 10.10 12.83 -2.94
C ALA A 745 11.04 13.10 -4.15
N PRO A 746 12.27 13.62 -3.97
CA PRO A 746 13.21 13.79 -5.08
C PRO A 746 13.78 12.48 -5.63
N PHE A 747 13.84 11.41 -4.80
CA PHE A 747 14.58 10.18 -5.09
C PHE A 747 13.68 8.94 -5.23
N MET A 748 12.43 9.03 -4.77
CA MET A 748 11.45 7.95 -4.83
C MET A 748 10.26 8.34 -5.69
N GLU A 749 9.59 7.32 -6.23
CA GLU A 749 8.33 7.49 -6.93
C GLU A 749 7.17 7.53 -5.92
N GLY A 750 6.13 8.31 -6.24
CA GLY A 750 4.92 8.45 -5.42
C GLY A 750 4.73 9.84 -4.80
N PRO A 751 3.97 9.97 -3.71
CA PRO A 751 3.42 8.86 -2.91
C PRO A 751 2.25 8.17 -3.61
N TYR A 752 2.14 6.85 -3.41
CA TYR A 752 1.01 6.02 -3.82
C TYR A 752 0.12 5.77 -2.61
N VAL A 753 -1.18 5.58 -2.80
CA VAL A 753 -1.98 5.01 -1.71
C VAL A 753 -1.45 3.60 -1.43
N SER A 754 -1.01 3.40 -0.21
CA SER A 754 -0.65 2.09 0.27
C SER A 754 -1.93 1.41 0.73
N GLY A 755 -2.01 0.14 0.39
CA GLY A 755 -3.08 -0.74 0.81
C GLY A 755 -2.51 -2.13 0.82
N GLU A 756 -3.00 -2.96 1.73
CA GLU A 756 -2.72 -4.39 1.70
C GLU A 756 -3.96 -5.14 1.21
N GLY A 757 -3.72 -6.17 0.41
CA GLY A 757 -4.66 -7.00 -0.28
C GLY A 757 -5.76 -6.20 -0.97
N LEU A 758 -6.95 -6.35 -0.40
CA LEU A 758 -8.21 -5.82 -0.90
C LEU A 758 -8.32 -4.30 -0.87
N GLU A 759 -7.57 -3.63 0.01
CA GLU A 759 -7.59 -2.17 0.09
C GLU A 759 -7.08 -1.55 -1.21
N ARG A 760 -6.08 -2.16 -1.86
CA ARG A 760 -5.57 -1.71 -3.16
C ARG A 760 -6.66 -1.72 -4.24
N VAL A 761 -7.41 -2.80 -4.33
CA VAL A 761 -8.50 -2.95 -5.31
C VAL A 761 -9.65 -2.00 -4.99
N GLY A 762 -9.97 -1.82 -3.70
CA GLY A 762 -10.96 -0.84 -3.26
C GLY A 762 -10.61 0.58 -3.66
N TRP A 763 -9.39 1.02 -3.36
CA TRP A 763 -8.88 2.33 -3.76
C TRP A 763 -8.81 2.48 -5.28
N ALA A 764 -8.31 1.48 -6.02
CA ALA A 764 -8.31 1.48 -7.47
C ALA A 764 -9.72 1.68 -8.04
N SER A 765 -10.72 1.00 -7.49
CA SER A 765 -12.11 1.09 -7.96
C SER A 765 -12.72 2.47 -7.76
N ARG A 766 -12.29 3.20 -6.73
CA ARG A 766 -12.73 4.56 -6.40
C ARG A 766 -11.99 5.64 -7.21
N MET A 767 -10.74 5.37 -7.58
CA MET A 767 -9.84 6.36 -8.19
C MET A 767 -9.77 6.29 -9.72
N GLU A 768 -9.88 5.11 -10.32
CA GLU A 768 -9.66 4.94 -11.78
C GLU A 768 -10.96 5.07 -12.61
N VAL A 769 -12.14 5.06 -11.98
CA VAL A 769 -13.42 4.92 -12.70
C VAL A 769 -14.55 5.72 -12.02
N LYS A 770 -15.53 6.21 -12.81
CA LYS A 770 -16.81 6.75 -12.32
C LYS A 770 -17.40 5.84 -11.23
N ARG A 771 -18.12 6.43 -10.25
CA ARG A 771 -18.80 5.76 -9.11
C ARG A 771 -19.50 4.42 -9.43
N SER A 772 -19.88 4.16 -10.67
CA SER A 772 -20.54 2.94 -11.13
C SER A 772 -19.73 1.64 -10.97
N SER A 773 -18.40 1.60 -11.22
CA SER A 773 -17.64 0.35 -11.09
C SER A 773 -17.39 -0.02 -9.62
N ALA A 774 -17.11 0.96 -8.77
CA ALA A 774 -17.00 0.79 -7.33
C ALA A 774 -18.31 0.25 -6.73
N LEU A 775 -19.46 0.74 -7.20
CA LEU A 775 -20.78 0.22 -6.82
C LEU A 775 -20.98 -1.22 -7.28
N LEU A 776 -20.66 -1.52 -8.55
CA LEU A 776 -20.76 -2.89 -9.10
C LEU A 776 -19.87 -3.87 -8.30
N LEU A 777 -18.63 -3.46 -8.02
CA LEU A 777 -17.68 -4.24 -7.23
C LEU A 777 -18.22 -4.48 -5.81
N SER A 778 -18.69 -3.44 -5.13
CA SER A 778 -19.28 -3.53 -3.79
C SER A 778 -20.44 -4.51 -3.71
N VAL A 779 -21.41 -4.35 -4.61
CA VAL A 779 -22.61 -5.19 -4.67
C VAL A 779 -22.22 -6.63 -4.97
N SER A 780 -21.31 -6.85 -5.92
CA SER A 780 -20.83 -8.20 -6.24
C SER A 780 -20.17 -8.87 -5.04
N VAL A 781 -19.30 -8.16 -4.32
CA VAL A 781 -18.57 -8.68 -3.15
C VAL A 781 -19.51 -9.00 -2.00
N LEU A 782 -20.48 -8.14 -1.71
CA LEU A 782 -21.49 -8.42 -0.67
C LEU A 782 -22.32 -9.65 -0.97
N ILE A 783 -22.75 -9.81 -2.23
CA ILE A 783 -23.52 -11.00 -2.63
C ILE A 783 -22.64 -12.24 -2.54
N LEU A 784 -21.39 -12.20 -3.02
CA LEU A 784 -20.45 -13.32 -2.93
C LEU A 784 -20.18 -13.73 -1.48
N ALA A 785 -19.88 -12.77 -0.61
CA ALA A 785 -19.67 -13.00 0.82
C ALA A 785 -20.91 -13.65 1.46
N LEU A 786 -22.11 -13.11 1.15
CA LEU A 786 -23.37 -13.64 1.68
C LEU A 786 -23.66 -15.07 1.18
N THR A 787 -23.45 -15.36 -0.11
CA THR A 787 -23.66 -16.71 -0.65
C THR A 787 -22.71 -17.71 -0.03
N THR A 788 -21.43 -17.36 0.14
CA THR A 788 -20.43 -18.20 0.79
C THR A 788 -20.80 -18.42 2.26
N MET A 789 -21.16 -17.38 3.02
CA MET A 789 -21.56 -17.52 4.43
C MET A 789 -22.74 -18.48 4.60
N ILE A 790 -23.79 -18.35 3.78
CA ILE A 790 -24.96 -19.22 3.83
C ILE A 790 -24.59 -20.67 3.48
N ALA A 791 -23.76 -20.89 2.46
CA ALA A 791 -23.30 -22.22 2.07
C ALA A 791 -22.48 -22.89 3.19
N TRP A 792 -21.47 -22.20 3.71
CA TRP A 792 -20.54 -22.71 4.71
C TRP A 792 -21.17 -22.91 6.10
N GLY A 793 -22.10 -22.04 6.50
CA GLY A 793 -22.90 -22.27 7.71
C GLY A 793 -23.78 -23.52 7.58
N GLY A 794 -24.23 -23.84 6.36
CA GLY A 794 -24.91 -25.09 6.03
C GLY A 794 -23.98 -26.32 6.08
N TYR A 795 -22.78 -26.22 5.51
CA TYR A 795 -21.81 -27.32 5.47
C TYR A 795 -21.30 -27.66 6.87
N GLY A 796 -20.87 -26.66 7.64
CA GLY A 796 -20.42 -26.87 9.01
C GLY A 796 -21.53 -27.37 9.93
N ALA A 797 -22.79 -26.98 9.70
CA ALA A 797 -23.92 -27.55 10.42
C ALA A 797 -24.10 -29.05 10.13
N ARG A 798 -23.84 -29.52 8.90
CA ARG A 798 -23.86 -30.96 8.57
C ARG A 798 -22.70 -31.72 9.24
N ALA A 799 -21.52 -31.11 9.31
CA ALA A 799 -20.38 -31.68 10.03
C ALA A 799 -20.68 -31.77 11.55
N ALA A 800 -21.30 -30.74 12.12
CA ALA A 800 -21.73 -30.75 13.52
C ALA A 800 -22.81 -31.81 13.81
N ASP A 801 -23.81 -31.93 12.94
CA ASP A 801 -24.84 -32.98 13.05
C ASP A 801 -24.25 -34.39 12.97
N PHE A 802 -23.16 -34.58 12.20
CA PHE A 802 -22.44 -35.84 12.13
C PHE A 802 -21.65 -36.12 13.42
N ALA A 803 -20.92 -35.13 13.92
CA ALA A 803 -20.02 -35.29 15.07
C ALA A 803 -20.76 -35.41 16.42
N PHE A 804 -21.83 -34.63 16.61
CA PHE A 804 -22.50 -34.48 17.91
C PHE A 804 -23.97 -34.95 17.90
N GLY A 805 -24.47 -35.44 16.76
CA GLY A 805 -25.84 -35.91 16.60
C GLY A 805 -26.81 -34.83 16.12
N ARG A 806 -28.06 -35.25 15.86
CA ARG A 806 -29.08 -34.39 15.24
C ARG A 806 -29.38 -33.17 16.11
N GLY A 807 -29.33 -31.98 15.50
CA GLY A 807 -29.70 -30.72 16.15
C GLY A 807 -28.49 -29.87 16.55
N ALA A 808 -27.30 -30.48 16.63
CA ALA A 808 -26.05 -29.76 16.88
C ALA A 808 -25.75 -28.71 15.80
N GLY A 809 -26.24 -28.92 14.56
CA GLY A 809 -26.12 -27.96 13.48
C GLY A 809 -26.72 -26.58 13.78
N VAL A 810 -27.73 -26.48 14.66
CA VAL A 810 -28.28 -25.18 15.09
C VAL A 810 -27.27 -24.42 15.96
N GLY A 811 -26.67 -25.10 16.93
CA GLY A 811 -25.63 -24.52 17.79
C GLY A 811 -24.42 -24.06 16.98
N PHE A 812 -23.98 -24.87 16.00
CA PHE A 812 -22.89 -24.47 15.11
C PHE A 812 -23.21 -23.18 14.33
N ARG A 813 -24.42 -23.03 13.78
CA ARG A 813 -24.80 -21.81 13.04
C ARG A 813 -24.74 -20.57 13.93
N VAL A 814 -25.13 -20.67 15.20
CA VAL A 814 -25.00 -19.55 16.15
C VAL A 814 -23.54 -19.18 16.34
N VAL A 815 -22.67 -20.15 16.62
CA VAL A 815 -21.22 -19.92 16.76
C VAL A 815 -20.63 -19.31 15.49
N PHE A 816 -21.00 -19.83 14.32
CA PHE A 816 -20.57 -19.35 13.02
C PHE A 816 -20.94 -17.87 12.78
N LEU A 817 -22.18 -17.47 13.12
CA LEU A 817 -22.66 -16.10 12.97
C LEU A 817 -21.98 -15.14 13.97
N VAL A 818 -21.85 -15.55 15.24
CA VAL A 818 -21.16 -14.75 16.26
C VAL A 818 -19.69 -14.52 15.90
N ALA A 819 -19.00 -15.56 15.42
CA ALA A 819 -17.63 -15.43 14.94
C ALA A 819 -17.52 -14.44 13.76
N GLY A 820 -18.54 -14.35 12.90
CA GLY A 820 -18.59 -13.37 11.81
C GLY A 820 -18.46 -11.91 12.31
N LEU A 821 -19.01 -11.59 13.48
CA LEU A 821 -18.84 -10.26 14.10
C LEU A 821 -17.39 -10.02 14.56
N ALA A 822 -16.74 -11.05 15.10
CA ALA A 822 -15.32 -10.98 15.46
C ALA A 822 -14.41 -10.82 14.23
N GLY A 823 -14.83 -11.28 13.06
CA GLY A 823 -14.12 -11.01 11.80
C GLY A 823 -13.95 -9.52 11.50
N ALA A 824 -14.89 -8.67 11.91
CA ALA A 824 -14.81 -7.22 11.65
C ALA A 824 -13.69 -6.51 12.44
N THR A 825 -13.26 -7.08 13.56
CA THR A 825 -12.25 -6.47 14.46
C THR A 825 -10.85 -6.97 14.23
N LEU A 826 -10.72 -8.21 13.76
CA LEU A 826 -9.42 -8.85 13.58
C LEU A 826 -8.76 -8.40 12.27
N THR A 827 -7.44 -8.38 12.29
CA THR A 827 -6.65 -8.32 11.05
C THR A 827 -6.77 -9.64 10.30
N VAL A 828 -6.48 -9.63 9.00
CA VAL A 828 -6.68 -10.80 8.13
C VAL A 828 -5.75 -11.97 8.49
N LEU A 829 -4.52 -11.68 8.94
CA LEU A 829 -3.48 -12.70 9.17
C LEU A 829 -3.84 -13.72 10.26
N PRO A 830 -4.31 -13.35 11.47
CA PRO A 830 -4.74 -14.32 12.47
C PRO A 830 -5.87 -15.25 11.99
N ILE A 831 -6.85 -14.72 11.27
CA ILE A 831 -7.96 -15.51 10.70
C ILE A 831 -7.41 -16.54 9.72
N LEU A 832 -6.50 -16.10 8.84
CA LEU A 832 -5.86 -16.97 7.86
C LEU A 832 -4.95 -18.00 8.49
N THR A 833 -4.23 -17.67 9.55
CA THR A 833 -3.45 -18.67 10.31
C THR A 833 -4.34 -19.83 10.75
N ILE A 834 -5.49 -19.52 11.37
CA ILE A 834 -6.45 -20.56 11.81
C ILE A 834 -6.96 -21.36 10.61
N ALA A 835 -7.33 -20.68 9.52
CA ALA A 835 -7.79 -21.32 8.29
C ALA A 835 -6.72 -22.24 7.68
N ASP A 836 -5.46 -21.82 7.63
CA ASP A 836 -4.38 -22.57 7.01
C ASP A 836 -4.03 -23.84 7.81
N TYR A 837 -4.01 -23.76 9.14
CA TYR A 837 -3.83 -24.96 9.99
C TYR A 837 -5.00 -25.94 9.84
N ALA A 838 -6.23 -25.45 9.82
CA ALA A 838 -7.39 -26.29 9.62
C ALA A 838 -7.40 -26.90 8.20
N MET A 839 -6.99 -26.14 7.18
CA MET A 839 -6.84 -26.61 5.81
C MET A 839 -5.79 -27.72 5.69
N LEU A 840 -4.64 -27.58 6.36
CA LEU A 840 -3.63 -28.65 6.46
C LEU A 840 -4.25 -29.93 7.02
N GLY A 841 -5.02 -29.83 8.11
CA GLY A 841 -5.73 -30.97 8.67
C GLY A 841 -6.70 -31.60 7.67
N LEU A 842 -7.52 -30.79 7.00
CA LEU A 842 -8.54 -31.26 6.06
C LEU A 842 -7.94 -31.89 4.81
N VAL A 843 -6.98 -31.25 4.18
CA VAL A 843 -6.29 -31.79 2.99
C VAL A 843 -5.59 -33.10 3.33
N THR A 844 -5.00 -33.22 4.52
CA THR A 844 -4.35 -34.46 4.95
C THR A 844 -5.39 -35.57 5.16
N LEU A 845 -6.43 -35.31 5.97
CA LEU A 845 -7.46 -36.31 6.30
C LEU A 845 -8.26 -36.72 5.06
N HIS A 846 -8.72 -35.75 4.27
CA HIS A 846 -9.53 -35.98 3.09
C HIS A 846 -8.70 -36.47 1.90
N GLY A 847 -7.54 -35.87 1.63
CA GLY A 847 -6.68 -36.23 0.50
C GLY A 847 -6.16 -37.67 0.59
N LEU A 848 -5.74 -38.11 1.77
CA LEU A 848 -5.39 -39.52 2.01
C LEU A 848 -6.61 -40.44 1.85
N GLY A 849 -7.76 -40.03 2.38
CA GLY A 849 -9.01 -40.78 2.21
C GLY A 849 -9.41 -40.93 0.74
N LEU A 850 -9.32 -39.85 -0.04
CA LEU A 850 -9.53 -39.82 -1.49
C LEU A 850 -8.64 -40.83 -2.21
N LEU A 851 -7.33 -40.85 -1.92
CA LEU A 851 -6.40 -41.79 -2.54
C LEU A 851 -6.76 -43.25 -2.25
N VAL A 852 -7.06 -43.58 -0.99
CA VAL A 852 -7.48 -44.93 -0.58
C VAL A 852 -8.75 -45.34 -1.32
N LEU A 853 -9.75 -44.46 -1.37
CA LEU A 853 -11.02 -44.71 -2.03
C LEU A 853 -10.84 -44.86 -3.55
N LEU A 854 -10.02 -44.02 -4.17
CA LEU A 854 -9.72 -44.07 -5.61
C LEU A 854 -9.03 -45.37 -6.03
N ILE A 855 -8.13 -45.91 -5.21
CA ILE A 855 -7.48 -47.20 -5.48
C ILE A 855 -8.51 -48.32 -5.41
N ARG A 856 -9.38 -48.30 -4.38
CA ARG A 856 -10.36 -49.36 -4.13
C ARG A 856 -11.52 -49.39 -5.11
N THR A 857 -11.88 -48.25 -5.70
CA THR A 857 -13.13 -48.08 -6.45
C THR A 857 -12.96 -48.06 -7.97
N ARG A 858 -11.78 -48.40 -8.52
CA ARG A 858 -11.52 -48.25 -9.97
C ARG A 858 -12.35 -49.17 -10.86
N PRO A 859 -12.77 -48.67 -12.05
CA PRO A 859 -12.78 -47.25 -12.45
C PRO A 859 -13.88 -46.46 -11.72
N LEU A 860 -13.76 -45.13 -11.64
CA LEU A 860 -14.85 -44.21 -11.20
C LEU A 860 -16.04 -44.31 -12.18
N LYS A 861 -16.73 -45.44 -12.18
CA LYS A 861 -17.98 -45.68 -12.91
C LYS A 861 -19.13 -45.09 -12.10
N SER A 862 -20.16 -44.65 -12.82
CA SER A 862 -21.45 -44.29 -12.23
C SER A 862 -21.90 -45.36 -11.23
N PRO A 863 -22.31 -44.99 -10.00
CA PRO A 863 -22.84 -45.96 -9.05
C PRO A 863 -24.00 -46.74 -9.69
N GLU A 864 -23.97 -48.06 -9.56
CA GLU A 864 -25.08 -48.91 -10.01
C GLU A 864 -26.37 -48.49 -9.28
N PRO A 865 -27.53 -48.49 -9.97
CA PRO A 865 -28.79 -48.26 -9.28
C PRO A 865 -28.92 -49.28 -8.14
N PRO A 866 -29.39 -48.86 -6.95
CA PRO A 866 -29.52 -49.79 -5.83
C PRO A 866 -30.39 -50.97 -6.27
N SER A 867 -29.93 -52.20 -6.00
CA SER A 867 -30.78 -53.38 -6.10
C SER A 867 -32.02 -53.14 -5.25
N ALA A 868 -33.18 -53.32 -5.89
CA ALA A 868 -34.50 -52.99 -5.36
C ALA A 868 -34.80 -53.60 -4.00
#